data_AF-A0ABD4Y6H2-F1
#
_entry.id   AF-A0ABD4Y6H2-F1
#
_cell.length_a   1.000
_cell.length_b   1.000
_cell.length_c   1.000
_cell.angle_alpha   90.00
_cell.angle_beta   90.00
_cell.angle_gamma   90.00
#
_symmetry.space_group_name_H-M   'P 1'
#
loop_
_entity.id
_entity.type
_entity.pdbx_description
1 polymer ?
#
loop_
_entity_poly.entity_id
_entity_poly.type
_entity_poly.pdbx_seq_one_letter_code
_entity_poly.pdbx_strand_id
1 'polypeptide(L)'
;MISNKEVFAKRREGAIDEAFKMALELMAAPQVDDWDRKAFAWCLVDLIKRDVKGGDLENLPHYRSQLESLAVDPGDDVLSKGVRHALSLCNPFGQQISEAKGLSKSGQHAQAAAIYRKVWMNGAADQEIQTSFGWELYQHTKALMAGENFSVGEVKRNLSDYLKLEIEKPSSLHSRILQLAAKLAGQDKLKMLAFSRHWNLQHLREEDYDRYRAEDGREFPSLAEKVIQQAGKDAAATDDADGQVYMLPFFDSAIGRFPDNVFLKLNKAKLLLALGRHEEALAFGIAVTKAKSNDYWAWGLLGDIVSQKDPDAALGCYCKALTCPAEDKFTGKIRLAVAERMLEASDHAAAKHEVEAIVRAKEQEGYKIPEAVASIAAQDWFAGVQAKASNRDYYWLHAKSAEALLFNDLPWIDACLGETFVVPGRENKPKRKAFLKTGSIPAEVSIPESKVARMSLAAGDAVRIKGEFDEQQRFNLFVLERRPGATAWDVAPELLGVVNQVNEGKQVIRYIVSREINGEIPMSALPCAFSEGDAIEVQLVRYVSKRGAQYRVLAAKASEKVPGDLLRKDFTEAVRVSNGMGFTPSEIFIPPPLVVRCEIEDGQQVTGTAVQVYNKKRESWGWKAVSIQPL
;
A
#
# COMPACT_ATOMS: atom_id res chain seq x y z
N MET A 1 -32.84 73.89 -4.24
CA MET A 1 -31.70 73.06 -4.64
C MET A 1 -32.08 71.65 -4.21
N ILE A 2 -32.29 70.76 -5.17
CA ILE A 2 -32.74 69.38 -4.88
C ILE A 2 -31.63 68.65 -4.13
N SER A 3 -31.99 67.86 -3.13
CA SER A 3 -31.06 67.04 -2.35
C SER A 3 -31.45 65.56 -2.36
N ASN A 4 -30.49 64.64 -2.17
CA ASN A 4 -30.77 63.21 -2.04
C ASN A 4 -31.79 62.89 -0.93
N LYS A 5 -31.83 63.68 0.16
CA LYS A 5 -32.82 63.54 1.24
C LYS A 5 -34.25 63.76 0.76
N GLU A 6 -34.46 64.74 -0.12
CA GLU A 6 -35.77 65.02 -0.72
C GLU A 6 -36.18 63.92 -1.70
N VAL A 7 -35.24 63.38 -2.48
CA VAL A 7 -35.48 62.20 -3.33
C VAL A 7 -35.92 60.99 -2.50
N PHE A 8 -35.23 60.69 -1.39
CA PHE A 8 -35.63 59.61 -0.49
C PHE A 8 -37.00 59.86 0.18
N ALA A 9 -37.32 61.12 0.52
CA ALA A 9 -38.63 61.48 1.08
C ALA A 9 -39.74 61.20 0.06
N LYS A 10 -39.60 61.69 -1.18
CA LYS A 10 -40.56 61.45 -2.27
C LYS A 10 -40.75 59.98 -2.61
N ARG A 11 -39.66 59.20 -2.56
CA ARG A 11 -39.73 57.74 -2.74
C ARG A 11 -40.58 57.07 -1.65
N ARG A 12 -40.44 57.50 -0.39
CA ARG A 12 -41.24 56.99 0.75
C ARG A 12 -42.72 57.40 0.68
N GLU A 13 -43.02 58.54 0.07
CA GLU A 13 -44.39 59.00 -0.20
C GLU A 13 -45.06 58.23 -1.35
N GLY A 14 -44.31 57.39 -2.09
CA GLY A 14 -44.81 56.64 -3.25
C GLY A 14 -44.83 57.45 -4.55
N ALA A 15 -44.32 58.69 -4.55
CA ALA A 15 -44.20 59.54 -5.73
C ALA A 15 -42.95 59.16 -6.57
N ILE A 16 -42.93 57.93 -7.08
CA ILE A 16 -41.74 57.31 -7.70
C ILE A 16 -41.26 58.09 -8.93
N ASP A 17 -42.16 58.55 -9.81
CA ASP A 17 -41.78 59.29 -11.02
C ASP A 17 -41.21 60.68 -10.70
N GLU A 18 -41.75 61.34 -9.68
CA GLU A 18 -41.24 62.63 -9.20
C GLU A 18 -39.86 62.46 -8.57
N ALA A 19 -39.70 61.44 -7.71
CA ALA A 19 -38.42 61.08 -7.12
C ALA A 19 -37.36 60.72 -8.18
N PHE A 20 -37.73 59.98 -9.22
CA PHE A 20 -36.83 59.63 -10.32
C PHE A 20 -36.39 60.85 -11.14
N LYS A 21 -37.31 61.78 -11.46
CA LYS A 21 -36.97 63.04 -12.14
C LYS A 21 -35.99 63.88 -11.30
N MET A 22 -36.27 64.01 -10.00
CA MET A 22 -35.37 64.69 -9.07
C MET A 22 -34.00 64.00 -8.99
N ALA A 23 -33.97 62.67 -9.01
CA ALA A 23 -32.72 61.90 -9.03
C ALA A 23 -31.93 62.06 -10.34
N LEU A 24 -32.61 62.16 -11.50
CA LEU A 24 -31.96 62.49 -12.77
C LEU A 24 -31.30 63.87 -12.74
N GLU A 25 -31.94 64.87 -12.13
CA GLU A 25 -31.36 66.20 -11.94
C GLU A 25 -30.12 66.17 -11.04
N LEU A 26 -30.12 65.35 -9.97
CA LEU A 26 -28.93 65.12 -9.14
C LEU A 26 -27.80 64.48 -9.94
N MET A 27 -28.10 63.44 -10.74
CA MET A 27 -27.11 62.74 -11.56
C MET A 27 -26.54 63.60 -12.70
N ALA A 28 -27.22 64.68 -13.09
CA ALA A 28 -26.76 65.64 -14.09
C ALA A 28 -25.87 66.75 -13.51
N ALA A 29 -25.71 66.83 -12.18
CA ALA A 29 -24.91 67.86 -11.53
C ALA A 29 -23.39 67.64 -11.77
N PRO A 30 -22.56 68.70 -11.76
CA PRO A 30 -21.11 68.58 -11.99
C PRO A 30 -20.35 67.76 -10.93
N GLN A 31 -20.94 67.58 -9.75
CA GLN A 31 -20.37 66.86 -8.61
C GLN A 31 -21.45 65.93 -8.05
N VAL A 32 -21.42 64.65 -8.45
CA VAL A 32 -22.36 63.62 -8.00
C VAL A 32 -21.72 62.82 -6.87
N ASP A 33 -22.32 62.87 -5.67
CA ASP A 33 -21.83 62.10 -4.52
C ASP A 33 -22.41 60.67 -4.46
N ASP A 34 -21.93 59.85 -3.51
CA ASP A 34 -22.40 58.47 -3.35
C ASP A 34 -23.88 58.39 -2.95
N TRP A 35 -24.39 59.34 -2.17
CA TRP A 35 -25.78 59.36 -1.75
C TRP A 35 -26.73 59.70 -2.90
N ASP A 36 -26.30 60.55 -3.82
CA ASP A 36 -27.02 60.87 -5.05
C ASP A 36 -27.11 59.63 -5.95
N ARG A 37 -26.01 58.88 -6.11
CA ARG A 37 -26.00 57.58 -6.82
C ARG A 37 -26.93 56.56 -6.16
N LYS A 38 -26.92 56.46 -4.82
CA LYS A 38 -27.81 55.56 -4.07
C LYS A 38 -29.28 55.95 -4.24
N ALA A 39 -29.59 57.25 -4.18
CA ALA A 39 -30.95 57.75 -4.37
C ALA A 39 -31.47 57.40 -5.77
N PHE A 40 -30.65 57.63 -6.80
CA PHE A 40 -30.96 57.25 -8.18
C PHE A 40 -31.12 55.73 -8.37
N ALA A 41 -30.21 54.91 -7.82
CA ALA A 41 -30.30 53.45 -7.88
C ALA A 41 -31.60 52.92 -7.26
N TRP A 42 -32.02 53.46 -6.12
CA TRP A 42 -33.27 53.05 -5.50
C TRP A 42 -34.51 53.50 -6.28
N CYS A 43 -34.49 54.67 -6.92
CA CYS A 43 -35.57 55.08 -7.82
C CYS A 43 -35.72 54.10 -9.00
N LEU A 44 -34.61 53.69 -9.61
CA LEU A 44 -34.62 52.67 -10.67
C LEU A 44 -35.13 51.31 -10.18
N VAL A 45 -34.72 50.87 -8.99
CA VAL A 45 -35.22 49.64 -8.36
C VAL A 45 -36.75 49.68 -8.19
N ASP A 46 -37.28 50.80 -7.70
CA ASP A 46 -38.72 50.94 -7.45
C ASP A 46 -39.52 51.08 -8.76
N LEU A 47 -38.98 51.76 -9.76
CA LEU A 47 -39.56 51.82 -11.12
C LEU A 47 -39.66 50.44 -11.76
N ILE A 48 -38.56 49.67 -11.74
CA ILE A 48 -38.54 48.30 -12.28
C ILE A 48 -39.59 47.43 -11.59
N LYS A 49 -39.66 47.47 -10.25
CA LYS A 49 -40.65 46.68 -9.50
C LYS A 49 -42.09 47.08 -9.84
N ARG A 50 -42.35 48.38 -9.96
CA ARG A 50 -43.68 48.91 -10.30
C ARG A 50 -44.10 48.45 -11.68
N ASP A 51 -43.24 48.62 -12.67
CA ASP A 51 -43.54 48.39 -14.08
C ASP A 51 -43.69 46.88 -14.37
N VAL A 52 -42.85 46.04 -13.76
CA VAL A 52 -43.01 44.57 -13.78
C VAL A 52 -44.34 44.15 -13.13
N LYS A 53 -44.74 44.76 -12.02
CA LYS A 53 -46.02 44.47 -11.35
C LYS A 53 -47.22 44.96 -12.17
N GLY A 54 -47.06 46.05 -12.91
CA GLY A 54 -48.08 46.64 -13.79
C GLY A 54 -48.18 45.97 -15.16
N GLY A 55 -47.21 45.14 -15.54
CA GLY A 55 -47.12 44.53 -16.87
C GLY A 55 -46.60 45.48 -17.96
N ASP A 56 -46.10 46.65 -17.58
CA ASP A 56 -45.51 47.63 -18.49
C ASP A 56 -44.02 47.31 -18.68
N LEU A 57 -43.70 46.61 -19.77
CA LEU A 57 -42.35 46.09 -19.99
C LEU A 57 -41.52 46.95 -20.94
N GLU A 58 -42.09 48.01 -21.53
CA GLU A 58 -41.43 48.81 -22.57
C GLU A 58 -40.20 49.55 -22.04
N ASN A 59 -40.27 50.06 -20.81
CA ASN A 59 -39.19 50.86 -20.21
C ASN A 59 -38.13 50.03 -19.46
N LEU A 60 -38.39 48.74 -19.22
CA LEU A 60 -37.47 47.89 -18.43
C LEU A 60 -36.06 47.77 -19.01
N PRO A 61 -35.83 47.65 -20.34
CA PRO A 61 -34.48 47.64 -20.89
C PRO A 61 -33.72 48.93 -20.60
N HIS A 62 -34.41 50.07 -20.63
CA HIS A 62 -33.81 51.37 -20.33
C HIS A 62 -33.39 51.49 -18.86
N TYR A 63 -34.29 51.16 -17.93
CA TYR A 63 -33.99 51.19 -16.50
C TYR A 63 -32.90 50.19 -16.12
N ARG A 64 -32.92 49.00 -16.72
CA ARG A 64 -31.89 47.98 -16.55
C ARG A 64 -30.51 48.51 -16.95
N SER A 65 -30.39 49.10 -18.14
CA SER A 65 -29.12 49.65 -18.64
C SER A 65 -28.59 50.77 -17.73
N GLN A 66 -29.48 51.65 -17.25
CA GLN A 66 -29.08 52.69 -16.29
C GLN A 66 -28.62 52.08 -14.97
N LEU A 67 -29.32 51.07 -14.46
CA LEU A 67 -28.98 50.42 -13.19
C LEU A 67 -27.67 49.63 -13.26
N GLU A 68 -27.38 48.96 -14.39
CA GLU A 68 -26.11 48.25 -14.65
C GLU A 68 -24.93 49.23 -14.80
N SER A 69 -25.18 50.44 -15.31
CA SER A 69 -24.13 51.47 -15.46
C SER A 69 -23.71 52.15 -14.16
N LEU A 70 -24.46 51.95 -13.07
CA LEU A 70 -24.16 52.56 -11.78
C LEU A 70 -23.09 51.77 -11.04
N ALA A 71 -21.98 52.44 -10.72
CA ALA A 71 -21.01 51.96 -9.74
C ALA A 71 -21.64 52.05 -8.34
N VAL A 72 -22.21 50.95 -7.86
CA VAL A 72 -22.73 50.82 -6.49
C VAL A 72 -21.63 50.27 -5.60
N ASP A 73 -21.43 50.89 -4.43
CA ASP A 73 -20.48 50.42 -3.42
C ASP A 73 -20.81 48.98 -2.98
N PRO A 74 -19.90 48.02 -3.18
CA PRO A 74 -20.09 46.63 -2.74
C PRO A 74 -20.29 46.46 -1.23
N GLY A 75 -19.89 47.45 -0.41
CA GLY A 75 -20.08 47.45 1.04
C GLY A 75 -21.52 47.72 1.51
N ASP A 76 -22.42 48.19 0.62
CA ASP A 76 -23.83 48.41 0.93
C ASP A 76 -24.67 47.17 0.57
N ASP A 77 -24.76 46.23 1.51
CA ASP A 77 -25.48 44.96 1.36
C ASP A 77 -26.96 45.13 1.00
N VAL A 78 -27.60 46.18 1.52
CA VAL A 78 -29.05 46.40 1.34
C VAL A 78 -29.33 46.87 -0.08
N LEU A 79 -28.61 47.89 -0.55
CA LEU A 79 -28.76 48.37 -1.92
C LEU A 79 -28.29 47.32 -2.93
N SER A 80 -27.18 46.64 -2.68
CA SER A 80 -26.65 45.58 -3.55
C SER A 80 -27.66 44.43 -3.73
N LYS A 81 -28.39 44.03 -2.68
CA LYS A 81 -29.49 43.06 -2.79
C LYS A 81 -30.67 43.62 -3.57
N GLY A 82 -31.04 44.89 -3.33
CA GLY A 82 -32.13 45.57 -4.03
C GLY A 82 -31.90 45.67 -5.53
N VAL A 83 -30.68 46.05 -5.95
CA VAL A 83 -30.24 46.14 -7.34
C VAL A 83 -30.29 44.77 -8.03
N ARG A 84 -29.68 43.74 -7.43
CA ARG A 84 -29.71 42.39 -8.00
C ARG A 84 -31.12 41.86 -8.20
N HIS A 85 -32.01 42.09 -7.23
CA HIS A 85 -33.41 41.69 -7.36
C HIS A 85 -34.13 42.45 -8.47
N ALA A 86 -33.94 43.77 -8.60
CA ALA A 86 -34.54 44.53 -9.69
C ALA A 86 -34.04 44.05 -11.06
N LEU A 87 -32.73 43.86 -11.22
CA LEU A 87 -32.14 43.37 -12.46
C LEU A 87 -32.67 41.98 -12.85
N SER A 88 -32.92 41.09 -11.89
CA SER A 88 -33.50 39.77 -12.19
C SER A 88 -34.95 39.84 -12.67
N LEU A 89 -35.72 40.85 -12.23
CA LEU A 89 -37.07 41.11 -12.75
C LEU A 89 -37.07 41.61 -14.20
N CYS A 90 -35.98 42.25 -14.65
CA CYS A 90 -35.79 42.68 -16.04
C CYS A 90 -35.31 41.54 -16.97
N ASN A 91 -35.28 40.29 -16.51
CA ASN A 91 -34.88 39.18 -17.35
C ASN A 91 -35.95 38.91 -18.43
N PRO A 92 -35.62 39.04 -19.74
CA PRO A 92 -36.59 38.84 -20.82
C PRO A 92 -37.14 37.41 -20.87
N PHE A 93 -36.49 36.47 -20.17
CA PHE A 93 -36.92 35.08 -20.05
C PHE A 93 -37.63 34.79 -18.72
N GLY A 94 -38.05 35.79 -17.95
CA GLY A 94 -38.68 35.60 -16.62
C GLY A 94 -39.86 34.61 -16.62
N GLN A 95 -40.76 34.68 -17.61
CA GLN A 95 -41.87 33.74 -17.76
C GLN A 95 -41.39 32.31 -18.03
N GLN A 96 -40.40 32.15 -18.93
CA GLN A 96 -39.81 30.85 -19.26
C GLN A 96 -39.07 30.25 -18.04
N ILE A 97 -38.38 31.09 -17.25
CA ILE A 97 -37.73 30.64 -16.00
C ILE A 97 -38.78 30.15 -15.00
N SER A 98 -39.91 30.85 -14.87
CA SER A 98 -41.02 30.43 -14.01
C SER A 98 -41.62 29.10 -14.48
N GLU A 99 -41.83 28.95 -15.79
CA GLU A 99 -42.27 27.70 -16.41
C GLU A 99 -41.28 26.55 -16.15
N ALA A 100 -39.98 26.78 -16.33
CA ALA A 100 -38.94 25.79 -16.05
C ALA A 100 -38.95 25.35 -14.57
N LYS A 101 -39.16 26.28 -13.64
CA LYS A 101 -39.33 25.97 -12.21
C LYS A 101 -40.58 25.11 -11.97
N GLY A 102 -41.67 25.37 -12.69
CA GLY A 102 -42.89 24.54 -12.65
C GLY A 102 -42.66 23.13 -13.18
N LEU A 103 -41.99 23.01 -14.33
CA LEU A 103 -41.65 21.73 -14.96
C LEU A 103 -40.74 20.89 -14.06
N SER A 104 -39.71 21.52 -13.48
CA SER A 104 -38.80 20.89 -12.50
C SER A 104 -39.57 20.27 -11.33
N LYS A 105 -40.49 21.02 -10.72
CA LYS A 105 -41.36 20.52 -9.62
C LYS A 105 -42.26 19.36 -10.04
N SER A 106 -42.66 19.31 -11.31
CA SER A 106 -43.46 18.20 -11.86
C SER A 106 -42.63 16.98 -12.29
N GLY A 107 -41.30 17.00 -12.10
CA GLY A 107 -40.39 15.92 -12.51
C GLY A 107 -40.04 15.91 -14.01
N GLN A 108 -40.49 16.92 -14.77
CA GLN A 108 -40.24 17.06 -16.21
C GLN A 108 -38.86 17.71 -16.49
N HIS A 109 -37.81 17.08 -15.97
CA HIS A 109 -36.44 17.63 -15.96
C HIS A 109 -35.85 17.87 -17.35
N ALA A 110 -36.18 17.02 -18.34
CA ALA A 110 -35.71 17.19 -19.72
C ALA A 110 -36.20 18.50 -20.34
N GLN A 111 -37.48 18.83 -20.13
CA GLN A 111 -38.10 20.04 -20.66
C GLN A 111 -37.60 21.28 -19.90
N ALA A 112 -37.52 21.20 -18.57
CA ALA A 112 -36.94 22.27 -17.75
C ALA A 112 -35.49 22.58 -18.16
N ALA A 113 -34.66 21.55 -18.37
CA ALA A 113 -33.29 21.70 -18.85
C ALA A 113 -33.23 22.36 -20.25
N ALA A 114 -34.16 22.03 -21.15
CA ALA A 114 -34.21 22.65 -22.48
C ALA A 114 -34.51 24.15 -22.40
N ILE A 115 -35.43 24.57 -21.52
CA ILE A 115 -35.73 25.98 -21.28
C ILE A 115 -34.52 26.69 -20.68
N TYR A 116 -33.95 26.16 -19.59
CA TYR A 116 -32.77 26.77 -18.96
C TYR A 116 -31.58 26.88 -19.91
N ARG A 117 -31.36 25.86 -20.76
CA ARG A 117 -30.33 25.89 -21.80
C ARG A 117 -30.54 27.06 -22.76
N LYS A 118 -31.79 27.30 -23.18
CA LYS A 118 -32.14 28.45 -24.04
C LYS A 118 -31.84 29.78 -23.35
N VAL A 119 -32.24 29.93 -22.08
CA VAL A 119 -31.96 31.15 -21.30
C VAL A 119 -30.45 31.39 -21.17
N TRP A 120 -29.69 30.35 -20.85
CA TRP A 120 -28.23 30.41 -20.71
C TRP A 120 -27.52 30.76 -22.01
N MET A 121 -27.89 30.13 -23.14
CA MET A 121 -27.30 30.43 -24.46
C MET A 121 -27.55 31.87 -24.93
N ASN A 122 -28.56 32.55 -24.40
CA ASN A 122 -28.85 33.96 -24.69
C ASN A 122 -28.18 34.94 -23.70
N GLY A 123 -27.28 34.47 -22.82
CA GLY A 123 -26.56 35.31 -21.87
C GLY A 123 -27.44 35.86 -20.74
N ALA A 124 -28.63 35.30 -20.53
CA ALA A 124 -29.62 35.79 -19.56
C ALA A 124 -29.71 34.92 -18.31
N ALA A 125 -28.67 34.12 -18.01
CA ALA A 125 -28.63 33.25 -16.85
C ALA A 125 -27.61 33.74 -15.82
N ASP A 126 -28.10 34.28 -14.71
CA ASP A 126 -27.28 34.55 -13.52
C ASP A 126 -26.86 33.25 -12.82
N GLN A 127 -26.09 33.38 -11.73
CA GLN A 127 -25.56 32.24 -10.99
C GLN A 127 -26.67 31.33 -10.42
N GLU A 128 -27.82 31.86 -9.99
CA GLU A 128 -28.94 31.08 -9.45
C GLU A 128 -29.62 30.27 -10.57
N ILE A 129 -29.83 30.91 -11.73
CA ILE A 129 -30.38 30.27 -12.92
C ILE A 129 -29.44 29.19 -13.43
N GLN A 130 -28.13 29.45 -13.49
CA GLN A 130 -27.14 28.46 -13.89
C GLN A 130 -27.06 27.29 -12.89
N THR A 131 -27.19 27.56 -11.59
CA THR A 131 -27.27 26.50 -10.57
C THR A 131 -28.52 25.64 -10.75
N SER A 132 -29.67 26.26 -11.00
CA SER A 132 -30.92 25.56 -11.31
C SER A 132 -30.77 24.72 -12.57
N PHE A 133 -30.17 25.27 -13.63
CA PHE A 133 -29.88 24.55 -14.86
C PHE A 133 -28.99 23.33 -14.61
N GLY A 134 -27.95 23.48 -13.80
CA GLY A 134 -27.05 22.38 -13.44
C GLY A 134 -27.78 21.23 -12.74
N TRP A 135 -28.73 21.53 -11.84
CA TRP A 135 -29.57 20.50 -11.22
C TRP A 135 -30.48 19.78 -12.22
N GLU A 136 -31.08 20.52 -13.16
CA GLU A 136 -31.88 19.91 -14.23
C GLU A 136 -31.04 19.03 -15.16
N LEU A 137 -29.82 19.46 -15.51
CA LEU A 137 -28.88 18.64 -16.27
C LEU A 137 -28.52 17.35 -15.52
N TYR A 138 -28.29 17.43 -14.21
CA TYR A 138 -28.04 16.24 -13.38
C TYR A 138 -29.23 15.28 -13.40
N GLN A 139 -30.45 15.76 -13.10
CA GLN A 139 -31.64 14.90 -13.01
C GLN A 139 -32.00 14.28 -14.36
N HIS A 140 -31.95 15.07 -15.44
CA HIS A 140 -32.18 14.58 -16.80
C HIS A 140 -31.16 13.50 -17.18
N THR A 141 -29.87 13.76 -16.93
CA THR A 141 -28.80 12.80 -17.23
C THR A 141 -28.93 11.52 -16.40
N LYS A 142 -29.29 11.64 -15.12
CA LYS A 142 -29.54 10.50 -14.25
C LYS A 142 -30.71 9.65 -14.76
N ALA A 143 -31.81 10.27 -15.18
CA ALA A 143 -32.96 9.58 -15.76
C ALA A 143 -32.61 8.86 -17.06
N LEU A 144 -31.88 9.53 -17.97
CA LEU A 144 -31.37 8.90 -19.19
C LEU A 144 -30.56 7.65 -18.89
N MET A 145 -29.58 7.75 -17.98
CA MET A 145 -28.68 6.64 -17.62
C MET A 145 -29.33 5.52 -16.79
N ALA A 146 -30.62 5.64 -16.47
CA ALA A 146 -31.41 4.58 -15.83
C ALA A 146 -32.11 3.67 -16.85
N GLY A 147 -32.29 4.12 -18.10
CA GLY A 147 -32.85 3.30 -19.18
C GLY A 147 -31.85 2.27 -19.73
N GLU A 148 -32.35 1.18 -20.29
CA GLU A 148 -31.52 0.08 -20.86
C GLU A 148 -30.68 0.54 -22.06
N ASN A 149 -31.27 1.37 -22.93
CA ASN A 149 -30.61 1.94 -24.12
C ASN A 149 -30.74 3.46 -24.12
N PHE A 150 -29.74 4.15 -23.57
CA PHE A 150 -29.72 5.61 -23.49
C PHE A 150 -28.79 6.25 -24.51
N SER A 151 -29.11 7.49 -24.91
CA SER A 151 -28.28 8.28 -25.83
C SER A 151 -27.00 8.75 -25.14
N VAL A 152 -25.87 8.10 -25.47
CA VAL A 152 -24.54 8.50 -24.97
C VAL A 152 -24.18 9.93 -25.41
N GLY A 153 -24.59 10.32 -26.62
CA GLY A 153 -24.37 11.68 -27.14
C GLY A 153 -25.10 12.73 -26.31
N GLU A 154 -26.33 12.46 -25.90
CA GLU A 154 -27.12 13.39 -25.07
C GLU A 154 -26.55 13.51 -23.65
N VAL A 155 -26.16 12.39 -23.05
CA VAL A 155 -25.48 12.39 -21.74
C VAL A 155 -24.19 13.21 -21.81
N LYS A 156 -23.35 13.00 -22.82
CA LYS A 156 -22.11 13.78 -23.02
C LYS A 156 -22.39 15.27 -23.23
N ARG A 157 -23.45 15.61 -23.97
CA ARG A 157 -23.86 17.00 -24.16
C ARG A 157 -24.25 17.64 -22.82
N ASN A 158 -25.07 16.97 -22.01
CA ASN A 158 -25.47 17.51 -20.71
C ASN A 158 -24.27 17.70 -19.77
N LEU A 159 -23.33 16.74 -19.75
CA LEU A 159 -22.09 16.86 -18.99
C LEU A 159 -21.23 18.03 -19.50
N SER A 160 -21.13 18.21 -20.82
CA SER A 160 -20.38 19.33 -21.42
C SER A 160 -21.01 20.69 -21.15
N ASP A 161 -22.35 20.79 -21.24
CA ASP A 161 -23.08 22.01 -20.89
C ASP A 161 -22.83 22.37 -19.43
N TYR A 162 -22.90 21.38 -18.52
CA TYR A 162 -22.64 21.59 -17.10
C TYR A 162 -21.24 22.15 -16.83
N LEU A 163 -20.20 21.64 -17.51
CA LEU A 163 -18.82 22.09 -17.32
C LEU A 163 -18.62 23.57 -17.68
N LYS A 164 -19.50 24.14 -18.52
CA LYS A 164 -19.47 25.55 -18.93
C LYS A 164 -20.24 26.48 -18.00
N LEU A 165 -20.93 25.94 -16.99
CA LEU A 165 -21.70 26.75 -16.05
C LEU A 165 -20.80 27.37 -14.98
N GLU A 166 -21.09 28.64 -14.69
CA GLU A 166 -20.50 29.46 -13.63
C GLU A 166 -21.30 29.26 -12.35
N ILE A 167 -21.09 28.11 -11.71
CA ILE A 167 -21.75 27.70 -10.47
C ILE A 167 -20.74 27.59 -9.33
N GLU A 168 -21.25 27.61 -8.11
CA GLU A 168 -20.41 27.42 -6.91
C GLU A 168 -19.76 26.02 -6.90
N LYS A 169 -18.44 26.02 -6.70
CA LYS A 169 -17.58 24.84 -6.65
C LYS A 169 -16.59 25.00 -5.48
N PRO A 170 -16.36 23.96 -4.66
CA PRO A 170 -16.99 22.65 -4.71
C PRO A 170 -18.45 22.66 -4.19
N SER A 171 -19.27 21.71 -4.64
CA SER A 171 -20.67 21.59 -4.19
C SER A 171 -21.22 20.17 -4.36
N SER A 172 -22.31 19.83 -3.67
CA SER A 172 -22.99 18.52 -3.78
C SER A 172 -23.41 18.21 -5.22
N LEU A 173 -23.88 19.21 -5.95
CA LEU A 173 -24.19 19.08 -7.38
C LEU A 173 -22.94 18.72 -8.18
N HIS A 174 -21.80 19.34 -7.89
CA HIS A 174 -20.53 19.09 -8.58
C HIS A 174 -20.06 17.65 -8.44
N SER A 175 -20.08 17.11 -7.22
CA SER A 175 -19.78 15.70 -6.96
C SER A 175 -20.78 14.75 -7.63
N ARG A 176 -22.07 15.09 -7.63
CA ARG A 176 -23.11 14.28 -8.29
C ARG A 176 -22.92 14.19 -9.80
N ILE A 177 -22.49 15.27 -10.44
CA ILE A 177 -22.12 15.24 -11.87
C ILE A 177 -20.90 14.34 -12.10
N LEU A 178 -19.89 14.42 -11.23
CA LEU A 178 -18.73 13.52 -11.29
C LEU A 178 -19.13 12.04 -11.16
N GLN A 179 -20.11 11.71 -10.31
CA GLN A 179 -20.64 10.34 -10.19
C GLN A 179 -21.23 9.83 -11.51
N LEU A 180 -22.00 10.66 -12.22
CA LEU A 180 -22.55 10.30 -13.53
C LEU A 180 -21.44 10.09 -14.56
N ALA A 181 -20.46 10.99 -14.61
CA ALA A 181 -19.29 10.85 -15.47
C ALA A 181 -18.50 9.56 -15.18
N ALA A 182 -18.25 9.25 -13.90
CA ALA A 182 -17.53 8.04 -13.47
C ALA A 182 -18.28 6.75 -13.83
N LYS A 183 -19.63 6.78 -13.75
CA LYS A 183 -20.48 5.68 -14.23
C LYS A 183 -20.35 5.49 -15.74
N LEU A 184 -20.33 6.58 -16.51
CA LEU A 184 -20.21 6.52 -17.98
C LEU A 184 -18.82 6.05 -18.42
N ALA A 185 -17.76 6.52 -17.76
CA ALA A 185 -16.39 6.07 -18.03
C ALA A 185 -16.16 4.60 -17.67
N GLY A 186 -16.84 4.09 -16.64
CA GLY A 186 -16.81 2.65 -16.32
C GLY A 186 -17.43 1.74 -17.38
N GLN A 187 -18.12 2.31 -18.38
CA GLN A 187 -18.64 1.60 -19.55
C GLN A 187 -17.82 1.91 -20.82
N ASP A 188 -16.61 2.45 -20.66
CA ASP A 188 -15.73 2.91 -21.75
C ASP A 188 -16.35 3.96 -22.68
N LYS A 189 -17.43 4.62 -22.23
CA LYS A 189 -18.17 5.62 -23.02
C LYS A 189 -17.67 7.04 -22.82
N LEU A 190 -16.80 7.31 -21.84
CA LEU A 190 -16.22 8.63 -21.54
C LEU A 190 -14.75 8.50 -21.16
N LYS A 191 -13.90 9.40 -21.68
CA LYS A 191 -12.51 9.54 -21.24
C LYS A 191 -12.47 10.36 -19.95
N MET A 192 -12.16 9.70 -18.85
CA MET A 192 -12.18 10.29 -17.52
C MET A 192 -11.08 11.33 -17.37
N LEU A 193 -9.88 11.12 -17.93
CA LEU A 193 -8.81 12.12 -17.86
C LEU A 193 -9.25 13.49 -18.43
N ALA A 194 -9.78 13.48 -19.65
CA ALA A 194 -10.23 14.70 -20.32
C ALA A 194 -11.35 15.39 -19.52
N PHE A 195 -12.32 14.61 -19.02
CA PHE A 195 -13.41 15.14 -18.20
C PHE A 195 -12.88 15.73 -16.88
N SER A 196 -12.00 15.03 -16.17
CA SER A 196 -11.41 15.45 -14.89
C SER A 196 -10.63 16.76 -15.00
N ARG A 197 -9.92 17.01 -16.11
CA ARG A 197 -9.23 18.29 -16.34
C ARG A 197 -10.18 19.48 -16.43
N HIS A 198 -11.33 19.30 -17.07
CA HIS A 198 -12.36 20.35 -17.18
C HIS A 198 -13.22 20.47 -15.91
N TRP A 199 -13.48 19.34 -15.25
CA TRP A 199 -14.20 19.32 -13.97
C TRP A 199 -13.33 19.91 -12.83
N ASN A 200 -12.01 19.77 -12.93
CA ASN A 200 -10.98 20.14 -11.96
C ASN A 200 -11.07 19.37 -10.63
N LEU A 201 -10.27 18.31 -10.50
CA LEU A 201 -10.22 17.42 -9.32
C LEU A 201 -9.88 18.12 -8.00
N GLN A 202 -9.40 19.37 -8.02
CA GLN A 202 -9.25 20.18 -6.79
C GLN A 202 -10.58 20.49 -6.10
N HIS A 203 -11.71 20.35 -6.81
CA HIS A 203 -13.06 20.53 -6.25
C HIS A 203 -13.66 19.25 -5.64
N LEU A 204 -12.88 18.17 -5.49
CA LEU A 204 -13.32 17.01 -4.70
C LEU A 204 -13.59 17.44 -3.25
N ARG A 205 -14.75 17.08 -2.71
CA ARG A 205 -15.11 17.33 -1.32
C ARG A 205 -14.61 16.21 -0.42
N GLU A 206 -14.57 16.45 0.89
CA GLU A 206 -14.18 15.42 1.85
C GLU A 206 -15.07 14.17 1.76
N GLU A 207 -16.38 14.35 1.56
CA GLU A 207 -17.32 13.22 1.44
C GLU A 207 -17.12 12.40 0.15
N ASP A 208 -16.44 12.95 -0.87
CA ASP A 208 -16.13 12.21 -2.08
C ASP A 208 -15.03 11.16 -1.86
N TYR A 209 -14.33 11.22 -0.73
CA TYR A 209 -13.36 10.24 -0.25
C TYR A 209 -13.98 9.20 0.68
N ASP A 210 -15.25 9.31 1.04
CA ASP A 210 -15.89 8.31 1.90
C ASP A 210 -16.14 7.01 1.13
N ARG A 211 -15.63 5.90 1.67
CA ARG A 211 -15.98 4.55 1.20
C ARG A 211 -17.36 4.16 1.70
N TYR A 212 -18.11 3.45 0.88
CA TYR A 212 -19.44 2.96 1.25
C TYR A 212 -19.35 1.51 1.71
N ARG A 213 -19.87 1.21 2.90
CA ARG A 213 -19.98 -0.16 3.42
C ARG A 213 -21.43 -0.61 3.39
N ALA A 214 -21.72 -1.66 2.63
CA ALA A 214 -23.04 -2.28 2.57
C ALA A 214 -23.32 -3.10 3.84
N GLU A 215 -24.60 -3.36 4.10
CA GLU A 215 -25.08 -4.13 5.25
C GLU A 215 -24.50 -5.56 5.30
N ASP A 216 -24.19 -6.14 4.14
CA ASP A 216 -23.55 -7.46 4.02
C ASP A 216 -22.04 -7.47 4.29
N GLY A 217 -21.49 -6.32 4.70
CA GLY A 217 -20.08 -6.15 5.02
C GLY A 217 -19.18 -5.84 3.82
N ARG A 218 -19.70 -5.83 2.58
CA ARG A 218 -18.92 -5.42 1.41
C ARG A 218 -18.59 -3.93 1.46
N GLU A 219 -17.33 -3.60 1.24
CA GLU A 219 -16.87 -2.22 1.11
C GLU A 219 -16.68 -1.86 -0.36
N PHE A 220 -17.18 -0.69 -0.75
CA PHE A 220 -17.08 -0.15 -2.09
C PHE A 220 -16.14 1.07 -2.09
N PRO A 221 -15.27 1.20 -3.11
CA PRO A 221 -14.38 2.35 -3.24
C PRO A 221 -15.14 3.67 -3.24
N SER A 222 -14.49 4.71 -2.71
CA SER A 222 -15.01 6.08 -2.77
C SER A 222 -15.09 6.61 -4.20
N LEU A 223 -15.82 7.72 -4.40
CA LEU A 223 -15.90 8.38 -5.70
C LEU A 223 -14.50 8.85 -6.16
N ALA A 224 -13.74 9.45 -5.25
CA ALA A 224 -12.38 9.91 -5.51
C ALA A 224 -11.46 8.74 -5.94
N GLU A 225 -11.47 7.62 -5.20
CA GLU A 225 -10.68 6.44 -5.57
C GLU A 225 -11.01 5.94 -6.98
N LYS A 226 -12.31 5.91 -7.32
CA LYS A 226 -12.78 5.43 -8.61
C LYS A 226 -12.34 6.35 -9.75
N VAL A 227 -12.57 7.66 -9.59
CA VAL A 227 -12.26 8.68 -10.61
C VAL A 227 -10.76 8.78 -10.86
N ILE A 228 -9.95 8.82 -9.79
CA ILE A 228 -8.49 8.92 -9.89
C ILE A 228 -7.92 7.69 -10.60
N GLN A 229 -8.41 6.48 -10.28
CA GLN A 229 -8.01 5.27 -10.99
C GLN A 229 -8.43 5.32 -12.47
N GLN A 230 -9.65 5.72 -12.79
CA GLN A 230 -10.12 5.81 -14.18
C GLN A 230 -9.31 6.85 -14.99
N ALA A 231 -9.15 8.07 -14.47
CA ALA A 231 -8.36 9.12 -15.10
C ALA A 231 -6.88 8.73 -15.26
N GLY A 232 -6.30 8.09 -14.25
CA GLY A 232 -4.91 7.61 -14.31
C GLY A 232 -4.71 6.46 -15.29
N LYS A 233 -5.69 5.57 -15.46
CA LYS A 233 -5.66 4.54 -16.52
C LYS A 233 -5.65 5.18 -17.90
N ASP A 234 -6.52 6.17 -18.13
CA ASP A 234 -6.53 6.92 -19.38
C ASP A 234 -5.18 7.61 -19.61
N ALA A 235 -4.65 8.31 -18.61
CA ALA A 235 -3.37 9.03 -18.71
C ALA A 235 -2.19 8.12 -19.03
N ALA A 236 -2.10 6.94 -18.38
CA ALA A 236 -1.04 5.98 -18.63
C ALA A 236 -1.16 5.27 -19.99
N ALA A 237 -2.33 5.31 -20.63
CA ALA A 237 -2.58 4.70 -21.94
C ALA A 237 -2.33 5.66 -23.12
N THR A 238 -2.09 6.94 -22.85
CA THR A 238 -1.89 7.98 -23.87
C THR A 238 -0.56 8.67 -23.68
N ASP A 239 0.04 9.16 -24.77
CA ASP A 239 1.23 10.00 -24.72
C ASP A 239 0.88 11.48 -24.41
N ASP A 240 0.11 11.70 -23.34
CA ASP A 240 -0.28 13.03 -22.83
C ASP A 240 0.52 13.34 -21.57
N ALA A 241 1.76 13.79 -21.72
CA ALA A 241 2.65 14.08 -20.60
C ALA A 241 2.04 15.09 -19.60
N ASP A 242 1.34 16.12 -20.09
CA ASP A 242 0.66 17.10 -19.24
C ASP A 242 -0.48 16.47 -18.42
N GLY A 243 -1.29 15.62 -19.06
CA GLY A 243 -2.34 14.86 -18.39
C GLY A 243 -1.78 13.86 -17.39
N GLN A 244 -0.62 13.25 -17.69
CA GLN A 244 0.06 12.35 -16.77
C GLN A 244 0.59 13.09 -15.54
N VAL A 245 1.25 14.23 -15.73
CA VAL A 245 1.74 15.08 -14.63
C VAL A 245 0.57 15.62 -13.80
N TYR A 246 -0.53 16.05 -14.44
CA TYR A 246 -1.74 16.51 -13.77
C TYR A 246 -2.27 15.48 -12.76
N MET A 247 -2.19 14.18 -13.06
CA MET A 247 -2.74 13.14 -12.20
C MET A 247 -1.88 12.80 -10.98
N LEU A 248 -0.58 13.12 -10.97
CA LEU A 248 0.33 12.70 -9.90
C LEU A 248 -0.07 13.18 -8.49
N PRO A 249 -0.37 14.47 -8.25
CA PRO A 249 -0.73 14.94 -6.91
C PRO A 249 -2.01 14.29 -6.38
N PHE A 250 -2.94 13.94 -7.26
CA PHE A 250 -4.18 13.27 -6.88
C PHE A 250 -3.92 11.80 -6.50
N PHE A 251 -2.99 11.12 -7.18
CA PHE A 251 -2.54 9.81 -6.73
C PHE A 251 -1.83 9.87 -5.38
N ASP A 252 -0.99 10.87 -5.14
CA ASP A 252 -0.30 11.04 -3.85
C ASP A 252 -1.29 11.22 -2.70
N SER A 253 -2.26 12.13 -2.87
CA SER A 253 -3.33 12.36 -1.90
C SER A 253 -4.17 11.10 -1.67
N ALA A 254 -4.59 10.41 -2.74
CA ALA A 254 -5.40 9.21 -2.63
C ALA A 254 -4.65 8.05 -1.96
N ILE A 255 -3.36 7.84 -2.26
CA ILE A 255 -2.56 6.79 -1.61
C ILE A 255 -2.33 7.12 -0.14
N GLY A 256 -2.15 8.40 0.21
CA GLY A 256 -2.06 8.84 1.61
C GLY A 256 -3.33 8.54 2.41
N ARG A 257 -4.51 8.72 1.80
CA ARG A 257 -5.81 8.40 2.41
C ARG A 257 -6.14 6.91 2.43
N PHE A 258 -5.71 6.17 1.39
CA PHE A 258 -6.04 4.75 1.18
C PHE A 258 -4.78 3.90 0.99
N PRO A 259 -3.92 3.77 2.02
CA PRO A 259 -2.64 3.06 1.90
C PRO A 259 -2.82 1.55 1.65
N ASP A 260 -3.99 1.00 1.96
CA ASP A 260 -4.41 -0.39 1.74
C ASP A 260 -4.75 -0.69 0.28
N ASN A 261 -5.14 0.32 -0.50
CA ASN A 261 -5.59 0.14 -1.87
C ASN A 261 -4.39 -0.07 -2.83
N VAL A 262 -4.09 -1.35 -3.10
CA VAL A 262 -3.04 -1.77 -4.02
C VAL A 262 -3.26 -1.26 -5.45
N PHE A 263 -4.50 -1.05 -5.89
CA PHE A 263 -4.80 -0.61 -7.25
C PHE A 263 -4.41 0.86 -7.48
N LEU A 264 -4.48 1.72 -6.47
CA LEU A 264 -3.93 3.07 -6.57
C LEU A 264 -2.42 3.05 -6.80
N LYS A 265 -1.69 2.20 -6.07
CA LYS A 265 -0.24 2.02 -6.23
C LYS A 265 0.10 1.46 -7.61
N LEU A 266 -0.66 0.47 -8.07
CA LEU A 266 -0.56 -0.10 -9.43
C LEU A 266 -0.73 0.98 -10.51
N ASN A 267 -1.79 1.78 -10.39
CA ASN A 267 -2.08 2.83 -11.35
C ASN A 267 -1.02 3.94 -11.35
N LYS A 268 -0.52 4.33 -10.17
CA LYS A 268 0.59 5.27 -10.05
C LYS A 268 1.88 4.72 -10.65
N ALA A 269 2.20 3.45 -10.42
CA ALA A 269 3.38 2.81 -11.03
C ALA A 269 3.32 2.84 -12.57
N LYS A 270 2.15 2.53 -13.14
CA LYS A 270 1.92 2.62 -14.60
C LYS A 270 2.03 4.04 -15.12
N LEU A 271 1.51 5.02 -14.38
CA LEU A 271 1.60 6.43 -14.73
C LEU A 271 3.05 6.94 -14.73
N LEU A 272 3.82 6.59 -13.71
CA LEU A 272 5.24 6.92 -13.60
C LEU A 272 6.05 6.25 -14.71
N LEU A 273 5.72 4.99 -15.05
CA LEU A 273 6.35 4.28 -16.16
C LEU A 273 6.08 4.98 -17.50
N ALA A 274 4.84 5.43 -17.74
CA ALA A 274 4.49 6.19 -18.94
C ALA A 274 5.23 7.53 -19.03
N LEU A 275 5.55 8.15 -17.88
CA LEU A 275 6.39 9.35 -17.77
C LEU A 275 7.90 9.09 -17.87
N GLY A 276 8.34 7.83 -18.03
CA GLY A 276 9.76 7.47 -18.01
C GLY A 276 10.43 7.60 -16.63
N ARG A 277 9.66 7.74 -15.54
CA ARG A 277 10.16 7.87 -14.16
C ARG A 277 10.36 6.50 -13.52
N HIS A 278 11.25 5.69 -14.12
CA HIS A 278 11.46 4.28 -13.77
C HIS A 278 11.83 4.06 -12.30
N GLU A 279 12.70 4.89 -11.73
CA GLU A 279 13.17 4.72 -10.34
C GLU A 279 12.04 4.93 -9.33
N GLU A 280 11.17 5.91 -9.57
CA GLU A 280 10.00 6.13 -8.72
C GLU A 280 8.93 5.06 -8.92
N ALA A 281 8.74 4.62 -10.17
CA ALA A 281 7.83 3.52 -10.47
C ALA A 281 8.23 2.23 -9.75
N LEU A 282 9.54 1.98 -9.58
CA LEU A 282 10.08 0.76 -8.96
C LEU A 282 9.57 0.53 -7.55
N ALA A 283 9.55 1.57 -6.70
CA ALA A 283 9.05 1.46 -5.33
C ALA A 283 7.58 1.00 -5.29
N PHE A 284 6.73 1.57 -6.15
CA PHE A 284 5.32 1.16 -6.28
C PHE A 284 5.18 -0.23 -6.92
N GLY A 285 5.99 -0.54 -7.93
CA GLY A 285 6.03 -1.85 -8.58
C GLY A 285 6.38 -2.99 -7.61
N ILE A 286 7.39 -2.78 -6.76
CA ILE A 286 7.77 -3.72 -5.69
C ILE A 286 6.63 -3.90 -4.69
N ALA A 287 6.02 -2.79 -4.22
CA ALA A 287 4.92 -2.87 -3.27
C ALA A 287 3.71 -3.64 -3.82
N VAL A 288 3.34 -3.39 -5.08
CA VAL A 288 2.26 -4.10 -5.77
C VAL A 288 2.61 -5.58 -5.94
N THR A 289 3.83 -5.89 -6.36
CA THR A 289 4.28 -7.28 -6.57
C THR A 289 4.35 -8.07 -5.27
N LYS A 290 4.75 -7.45 -4.15
CA LYS A 290 4.67 -8.08 -2.82
C LYS A 290 3.22 -8.42 -2.44
N ALA A 291 2.30 -7.48 -2.62
CA ALA A 291 0.89 -7.65 -2.27
C ALA A 291 0.15 -8.65 -3.20
N LYS A 292 0.61 -8.80 -4.44
CA LYS A 292 -0.02 -9.57 -5.51
C LYS A 292 0.96 -10.58 -6.13
N SER A 293 1.76 -11.23 -5.29
CA SER A 293 2.86 -12.10 -5.71
C SER A 293 2.43 -13.37 -6.47
N ASN A 294 1.15 -13.75 -6.37
CA ASN A 294 0.57 -14.87 -7.13
C ASN A 294 -0.05 -14.42 -8.46
N ASP A 295 -0.12 -13.13 -8.73
CA ASP A 295 -0.73 -12.58 -9.94
C ASP A 295 0.33 -12.30 -11.01
N TYR A 296 0.19 -12.91 -12.20
CA TYR A 296 1.15 -12.76 -13.29
C TYR A 296 1.37 -11.29 -13.69
N TRP A 297 0.32 -10.47 -13.67
CA TRP A 297 0.35 -9.08 -14.14
C TRP A 297 1.18 -8.17 -13.23
N ALA A 298 1.34 -8.52 -11.95
CA ALA A 298 2.15 -7.74 -11.02
C ALA A 298 3.64 -7.89 -11.36
N TRP A 299 4.07 -9.14 -11.59
CA TRP A 299 5.42 -9.44 -12.07
C TRP A 299 5.68 -8.90 -13.47
N GLY A 300 4.71 -8.98 -14.38
CA GLY A 300 4.83 -8.38 -15.72
C GLY A 300 5.07 -6.86 -15.66
N LEU A 301 4.34 -6.14 -14.79
CA LEU A 301 4.58 -4.71 -14.57
C LEU A 301 5.96 -4.44 -13.98
N LEU A 302 6.39 -5.21 -12.98
CA LEU A 302 7.71 -5.02 -12.39
C LEU A 302 8.81 -5.23 -13.44
N GLY A 303 8.67 -6.24 -14.29
CA GLY A 303 9.56 -6.47 -15.44
C GLY A 303 9.57 -5.28 -16.41
N ASP A 304 8.40 -4.75 -16.77
CA ASP A 304 8.32 -3.54 -17.63
C ASP A 304 9.04 -2.34 -17.00
N ILE A 305 8.93 -2.15 -15.68
CA ILE A 305 9.57 -1.04 -14.95
C ILE A 305 11.10 -1.16 -14.99
N VAL A 306 11.66 -2.36 -14.77
CA VAL A 306 13.12 -2.55 -14.71
C VAL A 306 13.78 -2.84 -16.06
N SER A 307 13.01 -3.15 -17.10
CA SER A 307 13.48 -3.57 -18.43
C SER A 307 14.63 -2.74 -19.01
N GLN A 308 14.59 -1.42 -18.86
CA GLN A 308 15.64 -0.53 -19.38
C GLN A 308 16.93 -0.53 -18.55
N LYS A 309 16.82 -0.71 -17.23
CA LYS A 309 17.94 -0.58 -16.28
C LYS A 309 18.62 -1.92 -16.02
N ASP A 310 17.84 -2.99 -15.95
CA ASP A 310 18.30 -4.34 -15.63
C ASP A 310 17.50 -5.38 -16.44
N PRO A 311 17.94 -5.68 -17.67
CA PRO A 311 17.28 -6.65 -18.55
C PRO A 311 17.20 -8.07 -17.96
N ASP A 312 18.17 -8.46 -17.12
CA ASP A 312 18.21 -9.79 -16.50
C ASP A 312 17.22 -9.91 -15.33
N ALA A 313 17.06 -8.84 -14.53
CA ALA A 313 15.99 -8.75 -13.56
C ALA A 313 14.62 -8.71 -14.24
N ALA A 314 14.49 -7.99 -15.36
CA ALA A 314 13.26 -7.94 -16.14
C ALA A 314 12.86 -9.32 -16.68
N LEU A 315 13.80 -10.04 -17.30
CA LEU A 315 13.61 -11.43 -17.73
C LEU A 315 13.18 -12.31 -16.56
N GLY A 316 13.80 -12.14 -15.38
CA GLY A 316 13.40 -12.82 -14.16
C GLY A 316 11.94 -12.55 -13.81
N CYS A 317 11.51 -11.29 -13.81
CA CYS A 317 10.13 -10.90 -13.51
C CYS A 317 9.15 -11.52 -14.52
N TYR A 318 9.45 -11.46 -15.82
CA TYR A 318 8.60 -12.07 -16.85
C TYR A 318 8.52 -13.60 -16.71
N CYS A 319 9.65 -14.26 -16.46
CA CYS A 319 9.69 -15.69 -16.17
C CYS A 319 8.88 -16.03 -14.93
N LYS A 320 9.00 -15.23 -13.86
CA LYS A 320 8.20 -15.40 -12.63
C LYS A 320 6.72 -15.26 -12.93
N ALA A 321 6.31 -14.28 -13.74
CA ALA A 321 4.92 -14.12 -14.18
C ALA A 321 4.37 -15.37 -14.88
N LEU A 322 5.16 -16.04 -15.73
CA LEU A 322 4.78 -17.28 -16.41
C LEU A 322 4.75 -18.51 -15.49
N THR A 323 5.24 -18.40 -14.25
CA THR A 323 5.02 -19.42 -13.21
C THR A 323 3.72 -19.24 -12.43
N CYS A 324 3.10 -18.07 -12.50
CA CYS A 324 1.83 -17.76 -11.84
C CYS A 324 0.64 -18.37 -12.61
N PRO A 325 -0.49 -18.64 -11.94
CA PRO A 325 -1.73 -19.02 -12.63
C PRO A 325 -2.22 -17.90 -13.55
N ALA A 326 -2.38 -18.18 -14.84
CA ALA A 326 -2.90 -17.24 -15.83
C ALA A 326 -3.47 -18.01 -17.04
N GLU A 327 -4.52 -17.48 -17.66
CA GLU A 327 -4.96 -17.92 -18.99
C GLU A 327 -4.01 -17.37 -20.07
N ASP A 328 -3.74 -18.17 -21.12
CA ASP A 328 -2.78 -17.81 -22.16
C ASP A 328 -3.12 -16.50 -22.88
N LYS A 329 -4.40 -16.16 -23.03
CA LYS A 329 -4.86 -14.92 -23.67
C LYS A 329 -4.35 -13.64 -22.99
N PHE A 330 -3.99 -13.70 -21.71
CA PHE A 330 -3.52 -12.56 -20.95
C PHE A 330 -1.99 -12.44 -20.84
N THR A 331 -1.24 -13.50 -21.17
CA THR A 331 0.22 -13.54 -21.00
C THR A 331 0.99 -13.20 -22.26
N GLY A 332 0.30 -12.90 -23.38
CA GLY A 332 0.94 -12.76 -24.69
C GLY A 332 2.08 -11.75 -24.76
N LYS A 333 1.95 -10.57 -24.13
CA LYS A 333 3.05 -9.57 -24.06
C LYS A 333 4.27 -10.11 -23.31
N ILE A 334 4.03 -10.81 -22.19
CA ILE A 334 5.09 -11.39 -21.34
C ILE A 334 5.80 -12.51 -22.09
N ARG A 335 5.04 -13.40 -22.74
CA ARG A 335 5.59 -14.50 -23.56
C ARG A 335 6.43 -13.96 -24.71
N LEU A 336 5.99 -12.88 -25.37
CA LEU A 336 6.77 -12.24 -26.42
C LEU A 336 8.11 -11.72 -25.90
N ALA A 337 8.12 -11.00 -24.77
CA ALA A 337 9.35 -10.51 -24.15
C ALA A 337 10.32 -11.64 -23.78
N VAL A 338 9.81 -12.78 -23.27
CA VAL A 338 10.63 -13.96 -22.98
C VAL A 338 11.15 -14.62 -24.27
N ALA A 339 10.33 -14.69 -25.31
CA ALA A 339 10.71 -15.25 -26.61
C ALA A 339 11.84 -14.43 -27.27
N GLU A 340 11.76 -13.10 -27.22
CA GLU A 340 12.81 -12.21 -27.73
C GLU A 340 14.14 -12.47 -27.03
N ARG A 341 14.15 -12.64 -25.70
CA ARG A 341 15.35 -13.00 -24.93
C ARG A 341 15.90 -14.39 -25.31
N MET A 342 15.03 -15.35 -25.61
CA MET A 342 15.45 -16.66 -26.12
C MET A 342 16.07 -16.58 -27.51
N LEU A 343 15.55 -15.71 -28.39
CA LEU A 343 16.11 -15.48 -29.72
C LEU A 343 17.49 -14.81 -29.66
N GLU A 344 17.68 -13.83 -28.77
CA GLU A 344 18.99 -13.24 -28.52
C GLU A 344 20.02 -14.29 -28.06
N ALA A 345 19.57 -15.28 -27.28
CA ALA A 345 20.39 -16.42 -26.86
C ALA A 345 20.48 -17.55 -27.91
N SER A 346 19.90 -17.36 -29.11
CA SER A 346 19.81 -18.36 -30.19
C SER A 346 19.09 -19.66 -29.81
N ASP A 347 18.24 -19.66 -28.77
CA ASP A 347 17.37 -20.79 -28.40
C ASP A 347 16.05 -20.74 -29.19
N HIS A 348 16.15 -21.06 -30.47
CA HIS A 348 15.01 -21.05 -31.40
C HIS A 348 13.88 -22.01 -30.98
N ALA A 349 14.20 -23.16 -30.38
CA ALA A 349 13.20 -24.15 -29.99
C ALA A 349 12.35 -23.66 -28.81
N ALA A 350 12.97 -23.00 -27.82
CA ALA A 350 12.26 -22.39 -26.71
C ALA A 350 11.46 -21.15 -27.16
N ALA A 351 12.03 -20.31 -28.02
CA ALA A 351 11.33 -19.14 -28.56
C ALA A 351 10.08 -19.54 -29.36
N LYS A 352 10.18 -20.59 -30.21
CA LYS A 352 9.04 -21.12 -30.97
C LYS A 352 7.88 -21.53 -30.08
N HIS A 353 8.16 -22.19 -28.96
CA HIS A 353 7.14 -22.60 -27.99
C HIS A 353 6.31 -21.41 -27.49
N GLU A 354 6.96 -20.30 -27.15
CA GLU A 354 6.25 -19.09 -26.70
C GLU A 354 5.41 -18.46 -27.81
N VAL A 355 5.99 -18.31 -29.01
CA VAL A 355 5.32 -17.69 -30.16
C VAL A 355 4.08 -18.51 -30.58
N GLU A 356 4.20 -19.84 -30.64
CA GLU A 356 3.07 -20.72 -30.95
C GLU A 356 1.97 -20.64 -29.87
N ALA A 357 2.33 -20.49 -28.60
CA ALA A 357 1.35 -20.30 -27.53
C ALA A 357 0.58 -18.99 -27.71
N ILE A 358 1.26 -17.90 -28.10
CA ILE A 358 0.61 -16.61 -28.39
C ILE A 358 -0.33 -16.74 -29.59
N VAL A 359 0.13 -17.34 -30.68
CA VAL A 359 -0.67 -17.53 -31.91
C VAL A 359 -1.93 -18.34 -31.60
N ARG A 360 -1.79 -19.48 -30.95
CA ARG A 360 -2.91 -20.36 -30.56
C ARG A 360 -3.94 -19.61 -29.71
N ALA A 361 -3.49 -18.84 -28.72
CA ALA A 361 -4.39 -18.08 -27.85
C ALA A 361 -5.14 -16.97 -28.61
N LYS A 362 -4.51 -16.33 -29.61
CA LYS A 362 -5.17 -15.31 -30.44
C LYS A 362 -6.17 -15.90 -31.42
N GLU A 363 -5.83 -17.02 -32.05
CA GLU A 363 -6.71 -17.74 -32.98
C GLU A 363 -7.96 -18.28 -32.27
N GLN A 364 -7.82 -18.85 -31.08
CA GLN A 364 -8.96 -19.37 -30.29
C GLN A 364 -9.98 -18.29 -29.92
N GLU A 365 -9.51 -17.06 -29.70
CA GLU A 365 -10.35 -15.91 -29.33
C GLU A 365 -10.78 -15.08 -30.56
N GLY A 366 -10.35 -15.45 -31.78
CA GLY A 366 -10.68 -14.72 -33.01
C GLY A 366 -10.00 -13.36 -33.14
N TYR A 367 -8.91 -13.10 -32.42
CA TYR A 367 -8.18 -11.83 -32.48
C TYR A 367 -7.03 -11.87 -33.49
N LYS A 368 -6.70 -10.69 -34.06
CA LYS A 368 -5.55 -10.54 -34.95
C LYS A 368 -4.24 -10.80 -34.18
N ILE A 369 -3.33 -11.54 -34.81
CA ILE A 369 -1.98 -11.80 -34.32
C ILE A 369 -1.18 -10.47 -34.32
N PRO A 370 -0.48 -10.11 -33.22
CA PRO A 370 0.37 -8.93 -33.19
C PRO A 370 1.48 -8.98 -34.25
N GLU A 371 1.84 -7.83 -34.83
CA GLU A 371 2.82 -7.74 -35.91
C GLU A 371 4.21 -8.28 -35.51
N ALA A 372 4.67 -8.00 -34.29
CA ALA A 372 5.93 -8.53 -33.77
C ALA A 372 5.95 -10.07 -33.75
N VAL A 373 4.83 -10.70 -33.38
CA VAL A 373 4.68 -12.16 -33.34
C VAL A 373 4.65 -12.72 -34.76
N ALA A 374 3.92 -12.07 -35.67
CA ALA A 374 3.88 -12.47 -37.07
C ALA A 374 5.25 -12.36 -37.76
N SER A 375 6.02 -11.31 -37.44
CA SER A 375 7.38 -11.11 -37.95
C SER A 375 8.31 -12.23 -37.50
N ILE A 376 8.26 -12.63 -36.22
CA ILE A 376 9.05 -13.76 -35.71
C ILE A 376 8.64 -15.07 -36.41
N ALA A 377 7.33 -15.32 -36.56
CA ALA A 377 6.80 -16.53 -37.17
C ALA A 377 7.14 -16.65 -38.67
N ALA A 378 7.46 -15.53 -39.34
CA ALA A 378 7.84 -15.50 -40.76
C ALA A 378 9.33 -15.75 -41.02
N GLN A 379 10.17 -15.85 -39.98
CA GLN A 379 11.60 -16.09 -40.14
C GLN A 379 11.89 -17.52 -40.61
N ASP A 380 12.93 -17.71 -41.42
CA ASP A 380 13.25 -19.00 -42.08
C ASP A 380 13.40 -20.19 -41.11
N TRP A 381 13.96 -19.94 -39.93
CA TRP A 381 14.15 -20.99 -38.93
C TRP A 381 12.83 -21.49 -38.33
N PHE A 382 11.76 -20.67 -38.33
CA PHE A 382 10.54 -20.93 -37.60
C PHE A 382 9.82 -22.18 -38.10
N ALA A 383 9.78 -22.40 -39.43
CA ALA A 383 9.16 -23.59 -40.01
C ALA A 383 9.96 -24.88 -39.73
N GLY A 384 11.29 -24.80 -39.74
CA GLY A 384 12.18 -25.96 -39.64
C GLY A 384 12.50 -26.43 -38.22
N VAL A 385 12.36 -25.56 -37.21
CA VAL A 385 12.69 -25.89 -35.82
C VAL A 385 11.51 -26.58 -35.13
N GLN A 386 11.76 -27.66 -34.38
CA GLN A 386 10.73 -28.25 -33.52
C GLN A 386 10.63 -27.45 -32.22
N ALA A 387 9.42 -27.02 -31.86
CA ALA A 387 9.18 -26.32 -30.60
C ALA A 387 9.49 -27.22 -29.41
N LYS A 388 10.06 -26.64 -28.35
CA LYS A 388 10.23 -27.35 -27.08
C LYS A 388 8.85 -27.72 -26.51
N ALA A 389 8.75 -28.87 -25.85
CA ALA A 389 7.50 -29.29 -25.22
C ALA A 389 7.07 -28.36 -24.07
N SER A 390 8.04 -27.74 -23.37
CA SER A 390 7.81 -26.86 -22.23
C SER A 390 9.05 -26.03 -21.90
N ASN A 391 8.82 -24.78 -21.49
CA ASN A 391 9.86 -23.86 -21.03
C ASN A 391 9.90 -23.70 -19.49
N ARG A 392 9.22 -24.56 -18.71
CA ARG A 392 9.13 -24.41 -17.25
C ARG A 392 10.47 -24.32 -16.54
N ASP A 393 11.45 -25.14 -16.93
CA ASP A 393 12.77 -25.13 -16.30
C ASP A 393 13.50 -23.80 -16.52
N TYR A 394 13.33 -23.21 -17.72
CA TYR A 394 13.85 -21.89 -18.05
C TYR A 394 13.22 -20.83 -17.16
N TYR A 395 11.88 -20.84 -17.01
CA TYR A 395 11.21 -19.87 -16.15
C TYR A 395 11.70 -19.94 -14.69
N TRP A 396 11.83 -21.15 -14.14
CA TRP A 396 12.30 -21.35 -12.76
C TRP A 396 13.76 -20.94 -12.56
N LEU A 397 14.60 -21.11 -13.57
CA LEU A 397 15.99 -20.71 -13.53
C LEU A 397 16.11 -19.19 -13.40
N HIS A 398 15.41 -18.45 -14.28
CA HIS A 398 15.49 -16.99 -14.34
C HIS A 398 14.65 -16.28 -13.27
N ALA A 399 13.54 -16.86 -12.80
CA ALA A 399 12.67 -16.25 -11.79
C ALA A 399 13.38 -15.89 -10.47
N LYS A 400 14.57 -16.45 -10.20
CA LYS A 400 15.38 -16.13 -9.02
C LYS A 400 15.84 -14.67 -8.98
N SER A 401 16.16 -14.06 -10.13
CA SER A 401 16.58 -12.64 -10.17
C SER A 401 15.42 -11.70 -9.80
N ALA A 402 14.18 -12.08 -10.11
CA ALA A 402 12.98 -11.34 -9.71
C ALA A 402 12.79 -11.31 -8.19
N GLU A 403 13.08 -12.43 -7.52
CA GLU A 403 13.01 -12.52 -6.06
C GLU A 403 14.12 -11.69 -5.42
N ALA A 404 15.34 -11.69 -5.97
CA ALA A 404 16.41 -10.82 -5.51
C ALA A 404 16.04 -9.32 -5.60
N LEU A 405 15.37 -8.91 -6.69
CA LEU A 405 14.86 -7.55 -6.88
C LEU A 405 13.82 -7.17 -5.82
N LEU A 406 12.83 -8.03 -5.57
CA LEU A 406 11.73 -7.74 -4.64
C LEU A 406 12.19 -7.54 -3.19
N PHE A 407 13.30 -8.19 -2.84
CA PHE A 407 13.87 -8.21 -1.50
C PHE A 407 15.24 -7.53 -1.44
N ASN A 408 15.58 -6.69 -2.41
CA ASN A 408 16.89 -6.06 -2.48
C ASN A 408 17.19 -5.24 -1.21
N ASP A 409 16.21 -4.48 -0.74
CA ASP A 409 16.34 -3.59 0.42
C ASP A 409 16.37 -4.33 1.77
N LEU A 410 16.08 -5.64 1.79
CA LEU A 410 16.19 -6.42 3.02
C LEU A 410 17.65 -6.71 3.37
N PRO A 411 18.05 -6.56 4.65
CA PRO A 411 19.41 -6.87 5.07
C PRO A 411 19.69 -8.37 4.92
N TRP A 412 20.94 -8.69 4.58
CA TRP A 412 21.43 -10.05 4.67
C TRP A 412 21.63 -10.45 6.13
N ILE A 413 21.13 -11.64 6.48
CA ILE A 413 21.37 -12.28 7.77
C ILE A 413 22.23 -13.51 7.53
N ASP A 414 23.40 -13.56 8.15
CA ASP A 414 24.22 -14.75 8.18
C ASP A 414 23.51 -15.87 8.94
N ALA A 415 23.55 -17.09 8.42
CA ALA A 415 22.95 -18.25 9.04
C ALA A 415 23.71 -19.54 8.75
N CYS A 416 23.42 -20.59 9.53
CA CYS A 416 23.81 -21.96 9.23
C CYS A 416 22.55 -22.82 9.09
N LEU A 417 22.59 -23.82 8.21
CA LEU A 417 21.49 -24.78 8.06
C LEU A 417 21.57 -25.88 9.10
N GLY A 418 20.42 -26.24 9.69
CA GLY A 418 20.28 -27.38 10.59
C GLY A 418 19.66 -28.60 9.91
N GLU A 419 19.27 -29.57 10.73
CA GLU A 419 18.59 -30.79 10.30
C GLU A 419 17.23 -30.52 9.62
N THR A 420 16.88 -31.40 8.69
CA THR A 420 15.56 -31.47 8.07
C THR A 420 14.63 -32.27 8.98
N PHE A 421 13.39 -31.80 9.14
CA PHE A 421 12.38 -32.43 9.99
C PHE A 421 11.00 -32.34 9.35
N VAL A 422 10.11 -33.23 9.80
CA VAL A 422 8.73 -33.30 9.33
C VAL A 422 7.80 -32.92 10.47
N VAL A 423 6.77 -32.12 10.18
CA VAL A 423 5.72 -31.78 11.14
C VAL A 423 4.63 -32.86 11.08
N PRO A 424 4.22 -33.47 12.20
CA PRO A 424 3.14 -34.45 12.23
C PRO A 424 1.88 -33.92 11.51
N GLY A 425 1.32 -34.73 10.60
CA GLY A 425 0.17 -34.34 9.76
C GLY A 425 0.50 -33.51 8.52
N ARG A 426 1.78 -33.20 8.25
CA ARG A 426 2.25 -32.52 7.03
C ARG A 426 3.49 -33.20 6.45
N GLU A 427 3.41 -34.51 6.23
CA GLU A 427 4.53 -35.33 5.76
C GLU A 427 5.06 -34.88 4.39
N ASN A 428 4.18 -34.43 3.49
CA ASN A 428 4.53 -33.97 2.15
C ASN A 428 5.22 -32.60 2.08
N LYS A 429 5.45 -31.92 3.22
CA LYS A 429 6.06 -30.59 3.28
C LYS A 429 7.16 -30.53 4.36
N PRO A 430 8.30 -31.22 4.12
CA PRO A 430 9.42 -31.18 5.06
C PRO A 430 9.91 -29.75 5.27
N LYS A 431 10.37 -29.48 6.49
CA LYS A 431 10.97 -28.22 6.90
C LYS A 431 12.43 -28.44 7.24
N ARG A 432 13.22 -27.39 7.17
CA ARG A 432 14.63 -27.37 7.58
C ARG A 432 14.82 -26.32 8.66
N LYS A 433 15.65 -26.63 9.64
CA LYS A 433 16.07 -25.64 10.63
C LYS A 433 17.07 -24.68 10.00
N ALA A 434 17.02 -23.41 10.37
CA ALA A 434 18.06 -22.43 10.06
C ALA A 434 18.41 -21.67 11.34
N PHE A 435 19.69 -21.35 11.51
CA PHE A 435 20.21 -20.70 12.71
C PHE A 435 20.69 -19.30 12.34
N LEU A 436 19.90 -18.29 12.70
CA LEU A 436 20.06 -16.92 12.22
C LEU A 436 20.93 -16.11 13.18
N LYS A 437 21.96 -15.43 12.66
CA LYS A 437 22.83 -14.53 13.43
C LYS A 437 22.14 -13.20 13.73
N THR A 438 21.10 -13.23 14.57
CA THR A 438 20.29 -12.06 14.96
C THR A 438 20.67 -11.49 16.34
N GLY A 439 21.65 -12.07 17.01
CA GLY A 439 22.10 -11.68 18.35
C GLY A 439 23.38 -12.44 18.74
N SER A 440 23.73 -12.40 20.03
CA SER A 440 24.90 -13.12 20.55
C SER A 440 24.78 -14.63 20.37
N ILE A 441 23.61 -15.20 20.64
CA ILE A 441 23.27 -16.59 20.37
C ILE A 441 22.29 -16.62 19.19
N PRO A 442 22.58 -17.36 18.10
CA PRO A 442 21.71 -17.42 16.93
C PRO A 442 20.30 -17.94 17.25
N ALA A 443 19.30 -17.42 16.55
CA ALA A 443 17.91 -17.86 16.68
C ALA A 443 17.62 -19.04 15.74
N GLU A 444 17.03 -20.12 16.26
CA GLU A 444 16.50 -21.24 15.48
C GLU A 444 15.16 -20.86 14.86
N VAL A 445 15.07 -20.96 13.54
CA VAL A 445 13.84 -20.79 12.76
C VAL A 445 13.59 -22.01 11.89
N SER A 446 12.35 -22.13 11.39
CA SER A 446 11.95 -23.20 10.48
C SER A 446 11.65 -22.66 9.09
N ILE A 447 12.37 -23.14 8.07
CA ILE A 447 12.19 -22.75 6.67
C ILE A 447 11.69 -23.94 5.83
N PRO A 448 11.04 -23.72 4.68
CA PRO A 448 10.63 -24.80 3.79
C PRO A 448 11.84 -25.52 3.17
N GLU A 449 11.89 -26.86 3.25
CA GLU A 449 12.98 -27.64 2.61
C GLU A 449 12.99 -27.45 1.09
N SER A 450 11.84 -27.22 0.47
CA SER A 450 11.74 -26.98 -0.98
C SER A 450 12.57 -25.78 -1.47
N LYS A 451 12.87 -24.81 -0.59
CA LYS A 451 13.74 -23.66 -0.91
C LYS A 451 15.23 -23.97 -0.80
N VAL A 452 15.61 -25.09 -0.17
CA VAL A 452 17.00 -25.50 0.07
C VAL A 452 17.39 -26.72 -0.76
N ALA A 453 16.45 -27.63 -1.02
CA ALA A 453 16.69 -28.96 -1.61
C ALA A 453 17.50 -28.93 -2.92
N ARG A 454 17.36 -27.87 -3.72
CA ARG A 454 18.06 -27.72 -5.03
C ARG A 454 19.50 -27.21 -4.92
N MET A 455 19.94 -26.83 -3.73
CA MET A 455 21.26 -26.21 -3.50
C MET A 455 22.32 -27.20 -3.02
N SER A 456 21.96 -28.47 -2.80
CA SER A 456 22.86 -29.52 -2.29
C SER A 456 23.58 -29.12 -0.99
N LEU A 457 22.84 -28.47 -0.08
CA LEU A 457 23.37 -28.02 1.21
C LEU A 457 23.03 -29.01 2.33
N ALA A 458 24.00 -29.23 3.23
CA ALA A 458 23.94 -30.10 4.39
C ALA A 458 23.76 -29.31 5.70
N ALA A 459 23.45 -30.03 6.79
CA ALA A 459 23.47 -29.45 8.12
C ALA A 459 24.90 -28.98 8.47
N GLY A 460 25.03 -27.77 8.98
CA GLY A 460 26.29 -27.09 9.25
C GLY A 460 26.65 -26.04 8.21
N ASP A 461 26.15 -26.17 6.97
CA ASP A 461 26.54 -25.28 5.87
C ASP A 461 26.15 -23.83 6.15
N ALA A 462 27.10 -22.93 5.88
CA ALA A 462 26.95 -21.50 6.01
C ALA A 462 26.20 -20.91 4.80
N VAL A 463 25.18 -20.13 5.11
CA VAL A 463 24.31 -19.45 4.14
C VAL A 463 24.08 -18.01 4.59
N ARG A 464 23.71 -17.14 3.67
CA ARG A 464 23.11 -15.85 3.99
C ARG A 464 21.67 -15.87 3.50
N ILE A 465 20.78 -15.27 4.26
CA ILE A 465 19.36 -15.25 3.95
C ILE A 465 18.77 -13.84 4.03
N LYS A 466 17.74 -13.60 3.23
CA LYS A 466 16.84 -12.45 3.39
C LYS A 466 15.45 -12.98 3.76
N GLY A 467 14.85 -12.40 4.78
CA GLY A 467 13.55 -12.82 5.30
C GLY A 467 13.09 -11.94 6.45
N GLU A 468 11.81 -12.07 6.78
CA GLU A 468 11.17 -11.29 7.85
C GLU A 468 10.33 -12.20 8.73
N PHE A 469 10.15 -11.80 9.99
CA PHE A 469 9.20 -12.46 10.90
C PHE A 469 7.80 -11.93 10.63
N ASP A 470 6.81 -12.82 10.50
CA ASP A 470 5.41 -12.42 10.50
C ASP A 470 4.91 -12.07 11.91
N GLU A 471 3.66 -11.60 11.99
CA GLU A 471 2.98 -11.29 13.26
C GLU A 471 2.94 -12.48 14.24
N GLN A 472 3.07 -13.70 13.74
CA GLN A 472 3.09 -14.94 14.53
C GLN A 472 4.52 -15.40 14.89
N GLN A 473 5.53 -14.53 14.69
CA GLN A 473 6.96 -14.84 14.92
C GLN A 473 7.49 -16.00 14.08
N ARG A 474 6.89 -16.28 12.93
CA ARG A 474 7.40 -17.26 11.96
C ARG A 474 8.27 -16.54 10.95
N PHE A 475 9.46 -17.08 10.72
CA PHE A 475 10.39 -16.53 9.75
C PHE A 475 9.99 -16.91 8.33
N ASN A 476 9.72 -15.91 7.50
CA ASN A 476 9.45 -16.05 6.08
C ASN A 476 10.75 -15.89 5.30
N LEU A 477 11.31 -17.00 4.85
CA LEU A 477 12.48 -17.01 3.98
C LEU A 477 12.09 -16.49 2.59
N PHE A 478 12.82 -15.50 2.08
CA PHE A 478 12.64 -14.97 0.74
C PHE A 478 13.77 -15.39 -0.20
N VAL A 479 15.01 -15.04 0.16
CA VAL A 479 16.22 -15.34 -0.64
C VAL A 479 17.19 -16.13 0.22
N LEU A 480 17.86 -17.11 -0.36
CA LEU A 480 18.90 -17.91 0.28
C LEU A 480 20.08 -18.09 -0.66
N GLU A 481 21.28 -17.80 -0.16
CA GLU A 481 22.53 -17.95 -0.90
C GLU A 481 23.59 -18.63 -0.04
N ARG A 482 24.51 -19.35 -0.68
CA ARG A 482 25.66 -19.97 0.01
C ARG A 482 26.66 -18.89 0.43
N ARG A 483 27.28 -19.04 1.60
CA ARG A 483 28.44 -18.23 2.02
C ARG A 483 29.73 -19.05 1.78
N PRO A 484 30.40 -18.90 0.63
CA PRO A 484 31.62 -19.66 0.34
C PRO A 484 32.74 -19.30 1.32
N GLY A 485 33.53 -20.30 1.73
CA GLY A 485 34.70 -20.11 2.61
C GLY A 485 34.39 -20.05 4.12
N ALA A 486 33.12 -20.11 4.53
CA ALA A 486 32.73 -20.16 5.93
C ALA A 486 32.79 -21.59 6.51
N THR A 487 33.15 -21.70 7.79
CA THR A 487 33.20 -22.98 8.52
C THR A 487 31.80 -23.43 8.93
N ALA A 488 31.66 -24.73 9.24
CA ALA A 488 30.40 -25.24 9.79
C ALA A 488 30.08 -24.53 11.12
N TRP A 489 28.80 -24.18 11.30
CA TRP A 489 28.30 -23.52 12.53
C TRP A 489 28.93 -22.17 12.88
N ASP A 490 29.52 -21.46 11.91
CA ASP A 490 30.27 -20.22 12.14
C ASP A 490 29.46 -19.07 12.77
N VAL A 491 28.13 -19.10 12.65
CA VAL A 491 27.26 -18.12 13.30
C VAL A 491 27.07 -18.35 14.79
N ALA A 492 27.30 -19.57 15.29
CA ALA A 492 27.10 -19.94 16.69
C ALA A 492 28.40 -19.75 17.48
N PRO A 493 28.42 -18.85 18.49
CA PRO A 493 29.63 -18.64 19.27
C PRO A 493 29.94 -19.87 20.13
N GLU A 494 31.22 -20.07 20.39
CA GLU A 494 31.69 -21.01 21.41
C GLU A 494 31.57 -20.35 22.78
N LEU A 495 30.72 -20.91 23.65
CA LEU A 495 30.53 -20.43 25.01
C LEU A 495 31.19 -21.39 25.99
N LEU A 496 32.06 -20.86 26.86
CA LEU A 496 32.73 -21.63 27.89
C LEU A 496 31.77 -21.88 29.06
N GLY A 497 31.67 -23.14 29.48
CA GLY A 497 30.91 -23.58 30.63
C GLY A 497 31.63 -24.69 31.40
N VAL A 498 30.91 -25.29 32.33
CA VAL A 498 31.38 -26.42 33.13
C VAL A 498 30.36 -27.56 33.10
N VAL A 499 30.85 -28.80 33.08
CA VAL A 499 30.03 -29.99 33.28
C VAL A 499 29.70 -30.12 34.76
N ASN A 500 28.45 -29.84 35.14
CA ASN A 500 28.04 -29.82 36.54
C ASN A 500 27.36 -31.11 37.02
N GLN A 501 26.99 -31.99 36.08
CA GLN A 501 26.49 -33.32 36.39
C GLN A 501 26.75 -34.32 35.27
N VAL A 502 27.18 -35.53 35.62
CA VAL A 502 27.27 -36.67 34.70
C VAL A 502 26.24 -37.72 35.12
N ASN A 503 25.34 -38.11 34.21
CA ASN A 503 24.30 -39.10 34.50
C ASN A 503 24.44 -40.31 33.58
N GLU A 504 25.20 -41.30 34.05
CA GLU A 504 25.44 -42.56 33.34
C GLU A 504 24.13 -43.32 33.05
N GLY A 505 23.19 -43.37 34.00
CA GLY A 505 21.92 -44.09 33.80
C GLY A 505 21.06 -43.50 32.68
N LYS A 506 21.16 -42.19 32.44
CA LYS A 506 20.44 -41.50 31.35
C LYS A 506 21.31 -41.26 30.11
N GLN A 507 22.59 -41.61 30.15
CA GLN A 507 23.56 -41.36 29.09
C GLN A 507 23.61 -39.88 28.65
N VAL A 508 23.52 -38.95 29.62
CA VAL A 508 23.58 -37.50 29.39
C VAL A 508 24.53 -36.82 30.37
N ILE A 509 25.17 -35.73 29.94
CA ILE A 509 25.82 -34.76 30.83
C ILE A 509 24.93 -33.52 30.96
N ARG A 510 25.05 -32.81 32.09
CA ARG A 510 24.55 -31.43 32.23
C ARG A 510 25.72 -30.47 32.19
N TYR A 511 25.49 -29.37 31.50
CA TYR A 511 26.42 -28.26 31.41
C TYR A 511 25.76 -26.97 31.91
N ILE A 512 26.59 -26.05 32.35
CA ILE A 512 26.19 -24.68 32.70
C ILE A 512 27.19 -23.68 32.14
N VAL A 513 26.69 -22.69 31.39
CA VAL A 513 27.42 -21.50 30.94
C VAL A 513 27.02 -20.29 31.79
N SER A 514 25.75 -20.22 32.19
CA SER A 514 25.23 -19.27 33.18
C SER A 514 23.98 -19.84 33.85
N ARG A 515 23.44 -19.18 34.88
CA ARG A 515 22.19 -19.62 35.53
C ARG A 515 21.01 -19.64 34.54
N GLU A 516 21.07 -18.82 33.51
CA GLU A 516 20.09 -18.72 32.43
C GLU A 516 20.40 -19.68 31.27
N ILE A 517 21.67 -20.03 31.07
CA ILE A 517 22.15 -20.86 29.96
C ILE A 517 22.74 -22.17 30.51
N ASN A 518 21.89 -23.18 30.57
CA ASN A 518 22.24 -24.54 31.00
C ASN A 518 21.39 -25.56 30.24
N GLY A 519 21.82 -26.82 30.24
CA GLY A 519 21.11 -27.86 29.52
C GLY A 519 21.69 -29.25 29.72
N GLU A 520 21.16 -30.20 28.95
CA GLU A 520 21.61 -31.59 28.88
C GLU A 520 22.16 -31.88 27.49
N ILE A 521 23.28 -32.60 27.41
CA ILE A 521 23.87 -33.08 26.15
C ILE A 521 23.94 -34.61 26.22
N PRO A 522 23.41 -35.34 25.23
CA PRO A 522 23.61 -36.78 25.13
C PRO A 522 25.09 -37.13 25.01
N MET A 523 25.55 -38.14 25.74
CA MET A 523 26.95 -38.58 25.70
C MET A 523 27.36 -39.05 24.30
N SER A 524 26.42 -39.58 23.51
CA SER A 524 26.65 -39.98 22.11
C SER A 524 26.94 -38.82 21.16
N ALA A 525 26.63 -37.58 21.55
CA ALA A 525 26.88 -36.38 20.76
C ALA A 525 28.21 -35.69 21.12
N LEU A 526 28.95 -36.22 22.10
CA LEU A 526 30.21 -35.63 22.58
C LEU A 526 31.42 -36.28 21.88
N PRO A 527 32.48 -35.52 21.61
CA PRO A 527 33.69 -36.05 20.97
C PRO A 527 34.54 -36.91 21.92
N CYS A 528 34.35 -36.77 23.23
CA CYS A 528 35.09 -37.49 24.26
C CYS A 528 34.24 -37.63 25.54
N ALA A 529 34.72 -38.42 26.49
CA ALA A 529 34.12 -38.50 27.83
C ALA A 529 34.40 -37.22 28.64
N PHE A 530 33.47 -36.86 29.53
CA PHE A 530 33.57 -35.70 30.42
C PHE A 530 33.29 -36.14 31.86
N SER A 531 34.01 -35.54 32.80
CA SER A 531 33.82 -35.66 34.24
C SER A 531 33.14 -34.42 34.83
N GLU A 532 32.54 -34.56 36.01
CA GLU A 532 32.01 -33.39 36.72
C GLU A 532 33.16 -32.43 37.10
N GLY A 533 33.03 -31.16 36.74
CA GLY A 533 34.07 -30.13 36.92
C GLY A 533 34.87 -29.79 35.66
N ASP A 534 34.76 -30.60 34.61
CA ASP A 534 35.46 -30.37 33.35
C ASP A 534 34.94 -29.12 32.64
N ALA A 535 35.86 -28.36 32.06
CA ALA A 535 35.55 -27.21 31.23
C ALA A 535 35.09 -27.68 29.84
N ILE A 536 34.01 -27.08 29.36
CA ILE A 536 33.38 -27.44 28.09
C ILE A 536 33.05 -26.19 27.29
N GLU A 537 33.38 -26.19 26.01
CA GLU A 537 32.94 -25.15 25.07
C GLU A 537 31.76 -25.68 24.27
N VAL A 538 30.64 -24.98 24.33
CA VAL A 538 29.40 -25.35 23.66
C VAL A 538 29.01 -24.29 22.62
N GLN A 539 28.73 -24.73 21.40
CA GLN A 539 28.08 -23.90 20.38
C GLN A 539 26.57 -24.02 20.54
N LEU A 540 25.92 -22.89 20.82
CA LEU A 540 24.51 -22.84 21.18
C LEU A 540 23.67 -22.10 20.14
N VAL A 541 22.42 -22.54 20.01
CA VAL A 541 21.36 -21.80 19.33
C VAL A 541 20.14 -21.70 20.24
N ARG A 542 19.44 -20.57 20.15
CA ARG A 542 18.27 -20.28 20.95
C ARG A 542 17.01 -20.64 20.17
N TYR A 543 16.09 -21.37 20.79
CA TYR A 543 14.76 -21.64 20.25
C TYR A 543 13.67 -21.32 21.27
N VAL A 544 12.45 -21.08 20.81
CA VAL A 544 11.30 -20.79 21.68
C VAL A 544 10.44 -22.04 21.81
N SER A 545 10.18 -22.45 23.05
CA SER A 545 9.30 -23.55 23.39
C SER A 545 8.09 -23.06 24.20
N LYS A 546 7.13 -23.95 24.52
CA LYS A 546 6.03 -23.65 25.46
C LYS A 546 6.51 -23.18 26.85
N ARG A 547 7.77 -23.49 27.21
CA ARG A 547 8.39 -23.13 28.49
C ARG A 547 9.23 -21.85 28.40
N GLY A 548 9.14 -21.12 27.29
CA GLY A 548 9.95 -19.94 27.00
C GLY A 548 11.20 -20.27 26.18
N ALA A 549 12.18 -19.36 26.23
CA ALA A 549 13.45 -19.49 25.52
C ALA A 549 14.25 -20.68 26.06
N GLN A 550 14.77 -21.49 25.15
CA GLN A 550 15.58 -22.68 25.42
C GLN A 550 16.80 -22.68 24.50
N TYR A 551 17.78 -23.53 24.81
CA TYR A 551 19.02 -23.63 24.06
C TYR A 551 19.21 -25.05 23.52
N ARG A 552 19.75 -25.13 22.30
CA ARG A 552 20.17 -26.38 21.67
C ARG A 552 21.66 -26.32 21.44
N VAL A 553 22.34 -27.42 21.77
CA VAL A 553 23.77 -27.59 21.50
C VAL A 553 23.94 -28.11 20.07
N LEU A 554 24.73 -27.39 19.27
CA LEU A 554 25.11 -27.79 17.91
C LEU A 554 26.38 -28.63 17.92
N ALA A 555 27.36 -28.20 18.73
CA ALA A 555 28.63 -28.87 18.93
C ALA A 555 29.13 -28.59 20.35
N ALA A 556 29.93 -29.50 20.88
CA ALA A 556 30.60 -29.34 22.15
C ALA A 556 32.01 -29.95 22.09
N LYS A 557 32.98 -29.33 22.76
CA LYS A 557 34.35 -29.82 22.86
C LYS A 557 34.93 -29.56 24.25
N ALA A 558 35.90 -30.38 24.65
CA ALA A 558 36.67 -30.13 25.87
C ALA A 558 37.46 -28.82 25.72
N SER A 559 37.59 -28.08 26.81
CA SER A 559 38.37 -26.83 26.85
C SER A 559 39.40 -26.90 27.95
N GLU A 560 40.58 -26.33 27.70
CA GLU A 560 41.61 -26.12 28.71
C GLU A 560 41.45 -24.77 29.42
N LYS A 561 40.50 -23.94 28.97
CA LYS A 561 40.22 -22.64 29.60
C LYS A 561 39.57 -22.83 30.97
N VAL A 562 39.93 -21.96 31.91
CA VAL A 562 39.35 -21.96 33.26
C VAL A 562 37.96 -21.33 33.23
N PRO A 563 36.87 -22.05 33.60
CA PRO A 563 35.55 -21.47 33.73
C PRO A 563 35.53 -20.40 34.83
N GLY A 564 34.71 -19.36 34.69
CA GLY A 564 34.67 -18.27 35.67
C GLY A 564 34.22 -18.70 37.07
N ASP A 565 34.67 -17.96 38.09
CA ASP A 565 34.47 -18.25 39.51
C ASP A 565 33.00 -18.38 39.94
N LEU A 566 32.07 -17.84 39.14
CA LEU A 566 30.63 -17.97 39.35
C LEU A 566 30.07 -19.35 38.99
N LEU A 567 30.80 -20.15 38.20
CA LEU A 567 30.39 -21.48 37.73
C LEU A 567 31.17 -22.60 38.40
N ARG A 568 32.48 -22.38 38.61
CA ARG A 568 33.42 -23.31 39.20
C ARG A 568 34.33 -22.53 40.15
N LYS A 569 34.52 -23.02 41.37
CA LYS A 569 35.47 -22.44 42.33
C LYS A 569 36.20 -23.52 43.08
N ASP A 570 37.43 -23.25 43.45
CA ASP A 570 38.16 -24.06 44.42
C ASP A 570 37.87 -23.55 45.84
N PHE A 571 37.92 -24.43 46.82
CA PHE A 571 37.64 -24.11 48.22
C PHE A 571 38.56 -24.90 49.16
N THR A 572 38.83 -24.33 50.33
CA THR A 572 39.53 -24.99 51.43
C THR A 572 38.83 -24.64 52.73
N GLU A 573 38.04 -25.56 53.25
CA GLU A 573 37.12 -25.30 54.37
C GLU A 573 36.96 -26.56 55.24
N ALA A 574 36.62 -26.34 56.52
CA ALA A 574 36.20 -27.44 57.40
C ALA A 574 34.81 -27.96 56.98
N VAL A 575 34.62 -29.28 57.04
CA VAL A 575 33.37 -29.94 56.63
C VAL A 575 32.56 -30.35 57.85
N ARG A 576 31.29 -29.94 57.89
CA ARG A 576 30.30 -30.53 58.80
C ARG A 576 29.66 -31.75 58.15
N VAL A 577 29.84 -32.94 58.72
CA VAL A 577 29.25 -34.19 58.23
C VAL A 577 27.94 -34.47 58.98
N SER A 578 26.84 -34.63 58.24
CA SER A 578 25.52 -34.92 58.79
C SER A 578 24.75 -35.85 57.86
N ASN A 579 24.24 -36.97 58.39
CA ASN A 579 23.51 -37.99 57.63
C ASN A 579 24.26 -38.47 56.37
N GLY A 580 25.58 -38.64 56.47
CA GLY A 580 26.44 -39.06 55.36
C GLY A 580 26.67 -37.99 54.29
N MET A 581 26.23 -36.75 54.50
CA MET A 581 26.44 -35.61 53.61
C MET A 581 27.37 -34.58 54.26
N GLY A 582 28.23 -33.93 53.48
CA GLY A 582 29.09 -32.85 53.99
C GLY A 582 28.55 -31.46 53.61
N PHE A 583 28.78 -30.49 54.49
CA PHE A 583 28.43 -29.09 54.26
C PHE A 583 29.56 -28.18 54.76
N THR A 584 29.97 -27.23 53.93
CA THR A 584 30.98 -26.23 54.32
C THR A 584 30.34 -24.91 54.78
N PRO A 585 31.07 -24.04 55.51
CA PRO A 585 30.61 -22.70 55.88
C PRO A 585 30.14 -21.84 54.69
N SER A 586 30.77 -21.98 53.53
CA SER A 586 30.36 -21.32 52.28
C SER A 586 29.19 -22.00 51.56
N GLU A 587 28.41 -22.81 52.28
CA GLU A 587 27.23 -23.54 51.80
C GLU A 587 27.52 -24.49 50.61
N ILE A 588 28.72 -25.07 50.56
CA ILE A 588 29.06 -26.08 49.56
C ILE A 588 28.56 -27.43 50.04
N PHE A 589 27.70 -28.06 49.24
CA PHE A 589 27.22 -29.40 49.48
C PHE A 589 28.23 -30.44 48.97
N ILE A 590 28.62 -31.38 49.84
CA ILE A 590 29.49 -32.51 49.51
C ILE A 590 28.63 -33.78 49.46
N PRO A 591 28.44 -34.38 48.26
CA PRO A 591 27.62 -35.57 48.09
C PRO A 591 28.13 -36.78 48.91
N PRO A 592 27.24 -37.67 49.39
CA PRO A 592 27.64 -38.86 50.15
C PRO A 592 28.71 -39.74 49.50
N PRO A 593 28.71 -39.98 48.18
CA PRO A 593 29.78 -40.74 47.54
C PRO A 593 31.17 -40.12 47.71
N LEU A 594 31.29 -38.78 47.78
CA LEU A 594 32.56 -38.11 48.04
C LEU A 594 32.97 -38.23 49.51
N VAL A 595 32.03 -38.04 50.45
CA VAL A 595 32.28 -38.19 51.89
C VAL A 595 32.80 -39.59 52.21
N VAL A 596 32.14 -40.62 51.66
CA VAL A 596 32.52 -42.02 51.90
C VAL A 596 33.84 -42.36 51.21
N ARG A 597 34.03 -41.97 49.95
CA ARG A 597 35.24 -42.29 49.18
C ARG A 597 36.51 -41.65 49.74
N CYS A 598 36.38 -40.45 50.29
CA CYS A 598 37.51 -39.70 50.84
C CYS A 598 37.60 -39.82 52.38
N GLU A 599 36.77 -40.66 53.00
CA GLU A 599 36.76 -40.93 54.45
C GLU A 599 36.71 -39.65 55.30
N ILE A 600 35.83 -38.71 54.92
CA ILE A 600 35.75 -37.40 55.56
C ILE A 600 35.11 -37.47 56.94
N GLU A 601 35.82 -36.99 57.96
CA GLU A 601 35.34 -36.86 59.34
C GLU A 601 34.69 -35.50 59.61
N ASP A 602 33.82 -35.43 60.62
CA ASP A 602 33.19 -34.17 61.05
C ASP A 602 34.22 -33.20 61.60
N GLY A 603 34.22 -31.96 61.09
CA GLY A 603 35.19 -30.92 61.42
C GLY A 603 36.50 -30.99 60.62
N GLN A 604 36.71 -31.99 59.76
CA GLN A 604 37.93 -32.14 58.99
C GLN A 604 38.10 -31.02 57.94
N GLN A 605 39.32 -30.51 57.80
CA GLN A 605 39.71 -29.60 56.72
C GLN A 605 39.81 -30.36 55.40
N VAL A 606 39.17 -29.84 54.36
CA VAL A 606 39.28 -30.40 53.01
C VAL A 606 39.56 -29.28 52.01
N THR A 607 40.29 -29.61 50.95
CA THR A 607 40.42 -28.76 49.76
C THR A 607 39.74 -29.44 48.57
N GLY A 608 39.16 -28.68 47.64
CA GLY A 608 38.46 -29.27 46.51
C GLY A 608 37.89 -28.27 45.53
N THR A 609 37.22 -28.78 44.50
CA THR A 609 36.53 -27.98 43.48
C THR A 609 35.02 -28.15 43.62
N ALA A 610 34.29 -27.04 43.54
CA ALA A 610 32.84 -27.00 43.54
C ALA A 610 32.29 -26.36 42.26
N VAL A 611 31.11 -26.80 41.83
CA VAL A 611 30.41 -26.29 40.64
C VAL A 611 28.97 -25.87 40.98
N GLN A 612 28.42 -24.95 40.18
CA GLN A 612 27.02 -24.54 40.29
C GLN A 612 26.06 -25.68 39.85
N VAL A 613 25.11 -26.00 40.72
CA VAL A 613 24.06 -27.00 40.45
C VAL A 613 22.69 -26.46 40.88
N TYR A 614 21.67 -26.66 40.04
CA TYR A 614 20.31 -26.27 40.37
C TYR A 614 19.63 -27.33 41.26
N ASN A 615 19.19 -26.92 42.45
CA ASN A 615 18.47 -27.78 43.37
C ASN A 615 16.97 -27.70 43.12
N LYS A 616 16.42 -28.72 42.45
CA LYS A 616 14.98 -28.79 42.14
C LYS A 616 14.06 -28.78 43.37
N LYS A 617 14.53 -29.25 44.54
CA LYS A 617 13.70 -29.29 45.76
C LYS A 617 13.61 -27.93 46.46
N ARG A 618 14.66 -27.11 46.32
CA ARG A 618 14.74 -25.77 46.93
C ARG A 618 14.49 -24.64 45.93
N GLU A 619 14.25 -25.00 44.67
CA GLU A 619 14.09 -24.09 43.53
C GLU A 619 15.20 -23.04 43.40
N SER A 620 16.40 -23.36 43.87
CA SER A 620 17.52 -22.42 43.96
C SER A 620 18.84 -23.03 43.46
N TRP A 621 19.75 -22.15 43.07
CA TRP A 621 21.11 -22.51 42.70
C TRP A 621 21.98 -22.67 43.94
N GLY A 622 22.78 -23.73 43.99
CA GLY A 622 23.73 -23.99 45.07
C GLY A 622 25.07 -24.53 44.56
N TRP A 623 26.01 -24.68 45.47
CA TRP A 623 27.34 -25.22 45.17
C TRP A 623 27.40 -26.71 45.53
N LYS A 624 27.93 -27.53 44.62
CA LYS A 624 28.18 -28.95 44.83
C LYS A 624 29.66 -29.24 44.63
N ALA A 625 30.31 -29.85 45.61
CA ALA A 625 31.67 -30.34 45.45
C ALA A 625 31.70 -31.50 44.43
N VAL A 626 32.66 -31.45 43.51
CA VAL A 626 32.89 -32.49 42.48
C VAL A 626 34.20 -33.23 42.71
N SER A 627 35.16 -32.59 43.37
CA SER A 627 36.40 -33.17 43.86
C SER A 627 36.67 -32.65 45.27
N ILE A 628 37.25 -33.51 46.12
CA ILE A 628 37.74 -33.15 47.45
C ILE A 628 39.00 -33.97 47.76
N GLN A 629 39.87 -33.39 48.56
CA GLN A 629 41.05 -34.00 49.16
C GLN A 629 41.09 -33.59 50.64
N PRO A 630 41.14 -34.55 51.58
CA PRO A 630 41.34 -34.22 52.99
C PRO A 630 42.73 -33.62 53.20
N LEU A 631 42.85 -32.68 54.14
CA LEU A 631 44.10 -32.01 54.51
C LEU A 631 44.68 -32.56 55.82
#